data_AF-A0AAQ0LU29-F1
#
_entry.id   AF-A0AAQ0LU29-F1
#
_cell.length_a   1.000
_cell.length_b   1.000
_cell.length_c   1.000
_cell.angle_alpha   90.00
_cell.angle_beta   90.00
_cell.angle_gamma   90.00
#
_symmetry.space_group_name_H-M   'P 1'
#
loop_
_entity.id
_entity.type
_entity.pdbx_description
1 polymer ?
#
loop_
_entity_poly.entity_id
_entity_poly.type
_entity_poly.pdbx_seq_one_letter_code
_entity_poly.pdbx_strand_id
1 'polypeptide(L)'
;MRIMAKNHTATKEQRQAGAWRKRGTKSVGGGMLALTSAVVAAAMLATPAALAGEGTARYYSSKQPYVAPASTSYSAIPSRYHLAYTESVARHGSRGLSSYKYDALLALMAQSAAENNYAGFVSPEVGKEFINNVNAITAVNVGNGYGMLSGQGAIQHQGIGERIYQRDADLFANAAKQGLRVSYQSSGEPRATESGENFKLGFDQASNGLLANAVVAPNNPADNNSGKNFDKNTTTLYFHKTDNPDGTQKTGEAKERAERYQQFVANDGGIAEAEENVTNDPSMTTASHNLLSQIFTDDFLASIGKEEGQRIWYNTADGTKKGAANCAAGADPAKDANACGDAKKKIASEQDAAMDLYNLYIIAADMEQENTGSHTFNFDQYFQGQHAQEAKTFAWSLDAEDFYEKGPGRAGQDETYRIAQPLLDDFFNAIDTRERAGTAATFRFAHAETIIPFAALLKLPGSQQQASELYTYENNPWRGESVTPMAANVQWDVVVRDGTDVSGQPYQPLVRMLYNEKEIGFNDSCTPIADGSTWYKESELKSCLNGKGTTVDARLTDEEGQPETPGHESTPDDSQKAPGANDANGQRKHPVKSSANGGDAVKLAKTGSNVTPAIVATVVMVSSAIFGGSYARRSRRKA
;
A
#
# COMPACT_ATOMS: atom_id res chain seq x y z
N MET A 1 29.58 -41.39 -22.50
CA MET A 1 30.10 -42.72 -22.92
C MET A 1 31.31 -43.03 -22.04
N ARG A 2 31.37 -44.22 -21.40
CA ARG A 2 32.18 -44.56 -20.19
C ARG A 2 31.68 -43.81 -18.92
N ILE A 3 31.22 -44.40 -17.79
CA ILE A 3 31.49 -45.63 -16.97
C ILE A 3 32.62 -45.38 -15.94
N MET A 4 32.52 -45.67 -14.63
CA MET A 4 31.52 -46.37 -13.76
C MET A 4 30.63 -45.36 -12.95
N ALA A 5 29.78 -45.61 -11.93
CA ALA A 5 29.41 -46.70 -10.98
C ALA A 5 30.42 -47.00 -9.82
N LYS A 6 30.10 -47.46 -8.59
CA LYS A 6 28.87 -47.87 -7.83
C LYS A 6 29.00 -47.35 -6.35
N ASN A 7 28.00 -47.34 -5.46
CA ASN A 7 27.49 -48.49 -4.67
C ASN A 7 26.22 -48.14 -3.85
N HIS A 8 25.29 -49.10 -3.74
CA HIS A 8 24.32 -49.18 -2.64
C HIS A 8 24.76 -50.25 -1.64
N THR A 9 24.46 -50.05 -0.36
CA THR A 9 23.61 -50.97 0.43
C THR A 9 23.26 -50.37 1.78
N ALA A 10 22.03 -50.59 2.23
CA ALA A 10 21.59 -50.34 3.60
C ALA A 10 20.80 -51.56 4.08
N THR A 11 21.03 -52.00 5.31
CA THR A 11 20.32 -53.14 5.93
C THR A 11 19.78 -52.72 7.28
N LYS A 12 18.51 -53.06 7.53
CA LYS A 12 17.87 -52.93 8.84
C LYS A 12 18.43 -53.99 9.79
N GLU A 13 18.47 -53.70 11.08
CA GLU A 13 17.83 -54.59 12.05
C GLU A 13 17.47 -53.87 13.37
N GLN A 14 16.56 -54.49 14.14
CA GLN A 14 16.01 -53.95 15.39
C GLN A 14 16.58 -54.74 16.59
N ARG A 15 16.69 -54.10 17.76
CA ARG A 15 16.61 -54.81 19.05
C ARG A 15 15.76 -54.02 20.05
N GLN A 16 15.10 -54.76 20.94
CA GLN A 16 14.13 -54.25 21.91
C GLN A 16 14.56 -54.56 23.37
N ALA A 17 13.79 -53.97 24.30
CA ALA A 17 13.27 -54.57 25.55
C ALA A 17 13.94 -54.20 26.90
N GLY A 18 13.09 -54.11 27.94
CA GLY A 18 13.39 -53.68 29.32
C GLY A 18 12.75 -52.32 29.66
N ALA A 19 11.45 -52.14 29.94
CA ALA A 19 10.42 -52.95 30.63
C ALA A 19 10.58 -53.02 32.16
N TRP A 20 9.63 -52.43 32.93
CA TRP A 20 8.76 -53.16 33.90
C TRP A 20 7.68 -52.30 34.62
N ARG A 21 6.41 -52.75 34.50
CA ARG A 21 5.27 -52.76 35.46
C ARG A 21 4.76 -51.52 36.24
N LYS A 22 3.42 -51.38 36.22
CA LYS A 22 2.58 -50.49 37.07
C LYS A 22 2.29 -51.07 38.47
N ARG A 23 2.08 -50.16 39.44
CA ARG A 23 1.11 -50.22 40.58
C ARG A 23 0.63 -48.76 40.82
N GLY A 24 -0.48 -48.44 41.47
CA GLY A 24 -1.53 -49.29 42.07
C GLY A 24 -2.31 -48.57 43.18
N THR A 25 -3.08 -47.53 42.81
CA THR A 25 -4.18 -46.87 43.56
C THR A 25 -4.35 -47.05 45.08
N LYS A 26 -4.46 -45.93 45.81
CA LYS A 26 -5.51 -45.71 46.85
C LYS A 26 -5.69 -44.21 47.16
N SER A 27 -6.82 -43.86 47.78
CA SER A 27 -7.29 -42.47 47.96
C SER A 27 -7.79 -42.20 49.39
N VAL A 28 -7.21 -41.19 50.04
CA VAL A 28 -7.71 -40.38 51.19
C VAL A 28 -6.92 -39.05 51.10
N GLY A 29 -7.43 -37.84 51.40
CA GLY A 29 -8.79 -37.43 51.75
C GLY A 29 -8.78 -36.27 52.77
N GLY A 30 -9.12 -35.05 52.32
CA GLY A 30 -9.25 -33.84 53.17
C GLY A 30 -7.99 -32.96 53.26
N GLY A 31 -8.18 -31.64 53.23
CA GLY A 31 -7.10 -30.65 53.37
C GLY A 31 -7.33 -29.35 52.59
N MET A 32 -8.20 -28.46 53.08
CA MET A 32 -8.32 -27.10 52.55
C MET A 32 -7.12 -26.24 52.97
N LEU A 33 -6.43 -25.63 52.00
CA LEU A 33 -5.77 -24.34 52.18
C LEU A 33 -6.03 -23.50 50.91
N ALA A 34 -6.65 -22.34 51.08
CA ALA A 34 -6.86 -21.40 50.00
C ALA A 34 -5.61 -20.52 49.83
N LEU A 35 -5.00 -20.57 48.64
CA LEU A 35 -4.00 -19.59 48.20
C LEU A 35 -4.64 -18.74 47.11
N THR A 36 -5.03 -17.52 47.47
CA THR A 36 -5.59 -16.52 46.57
C THR A 36 -4.48 -15.86 45.75
N SER A 37 -4.00 -16.56 44.72
CA SER A 37 -3.13 -15.96 43.70
C SER A 37 -3.95 -14.92 42.93
N ALA A 38 -3.68 -13.64 43.16
CA ALA A 38 -4.33 -12.55 42.45
C ALA A 38 -3.98 -12.61 40.96
N VAL A 39 -5.00 -12.66 40.10
CA VAL A 39 -4.80 -12.54 38.65
C VAL A 39 -4.48 -11.09 38.34
N VAL A 40 -3.21 -10.81 38.02
CA VAL A 40 -2.83 -9.54 37.40
C VAL A 40 -3.42 -9.55 35.99
N ALA A 41 -4.56 -8.88 35.82
CA ALA A 41 -5.20 -8.70 34.53
C ALA A 41 -4.37 -7.73 33.68
N ALA A 42 -3.37 -8.28 32.97
CA ALA A 42 -2.66 -7.55 31.92
C ALA A 42 -3.65 -7.21 30.81
N ALA A 43 -4.18 -5.98 30.85
CA ALA A 43 -5.11 -5.46 29.86
C ALA A 43 -4.39 -5.24 28.52
N MET A 44 -4.28 -6.30 27.72
CA MET A 44 -3.89 -6.19 26.32
C MET A 44 -4.92 -5.29 25.61
N LEU A 45 -4.52 -4.07 25.28
CA LEU A 45 -5.30 -3.14 24.47
C LEU A 45 -5.39 -3.70 23.04
N ALA A 46 -6.38 -4.55 22.81
CA ALA A 46 -6.73 -5.04 21.50
C ALA A 46 -7.03 -3.85 20.58
N THR A 47 -6.12 -3.58 19.64
CA THR A 47 -6.30 -2.47 18.69
C THR A 47 -7.52 -2.73 17.80
N PRO A 48 -8.35 -1.72 17.47
CA PRO A 48 -9.60 -1.94 16.71
C PRO A 48 -9.46 -2.63 15.34
N ALA A 49 -8.24 -2.75 14.79
CA ALA A 49 -7.94 -3.52 13.59
C ALA A 49 -8.10 -5.06 13.73
N ALA A 50 -8.24 -5.58 14.96
CA ALA A 50 -8.22 -7.03 15.24
C ALA A 50 -9.62 -7.65 15.46
N LEU A 51 -10.68 -7.09 14.88
CA LEU A 51 -12.05 -7.64 14.93
C LEU A 51 -12.71 -7.80 13.55
N ALA A 52 -11.90 -8.05 12.51
CA ALA A 52 -12.39 -8.81 11.36
C ALA A 52 -12.56 -10.28 11.78
N GLY A 53 -13.80 -10.74 11.94
CA GLY A 53 -14.08 -12.15 12.15
C GLY A 53 -13.72 -12.97 10.90
N GLU A 54 -13.45 -14.27 11.05
CA GLU A 54 -12.92 -15.14 9.98
C GLU A 54 -13.78 -15.18 8.70
N GLY A 55 -15.06 -14.81 8.77
CA GLY A 55 -15.98 -14.64 7.62
C GLY A 55 -16.07 -13.21 7.06
N THR A 56 -15.15 -12.30 7.38
CA THR A 56 -15.18 -10.89 6.93
C THR A 56 -13.87 -10.37 6.34
N ALA A 57 -12.76 -11.07 6.52
CA ALA A 57 -11.48 -10.72 5.91
C ALA A 57 -11.55 -10.83 4.38
N ARG A 58 -11.05 -9.81 3.67
CA ARG A 58 -11.08 -9.76 2.20
C ARG A 58 -9.76 -10.11 1.52
N TYR A 59 -8.66 -10.10 2.28
CA TYR A 59 -7.32 -10.47 1.84
C TYR A 59 -6.91 -9.72 0.56
N TYR A 60 -6.84 -8.39 0.64
CA TYR A 60 -6.49 -7.55 -0.52
C TYR A 60 -4.96 -7.37 -0.71
N SER A 61 -4.11 -7.95 0.17
CA SER A 61 -2.65 -7.80 0.13
C SER A 61 -2.26 -6.30 0.10
N SER A 62 -1.14 -5.93 -0.53
CA SER A 62 -0.71 -4.54 -0.70
C SER A 62 -1.63 -3.67 -1.59
N LYS A 63 -2.85 -4.12 -1.90
CA LYS A 63 -3.88 -3.44 -2.71
C LYS A 63 -5.15 -3.18 -1.88
N GLN A 64 -5.07 -3.36 -0.56
CA GLN A 64 -6.06 -2.86 0.41
C GLN A 64 -6.27 -1.34 0.24
N PRO A 65 -7.49 -0.87 -0.03
CA PRO A 65 -7.82 0.56 -0.01
C PRO A 65 -7.50 1.22 1.33
N TYR A 66 -7.14 2.50 1.33
CA TYR A 66 -6.73 3.18 2.56
C TYR A 66 -7.88 3.30 3.58
N VAL A 67 -7.67 2.78 4.78
CA VAL A 67 -8.62 2.90 5.89
C VAL A 67 -8.28 4.17 6.68
N ALA A 68 -9.00 5.26 6.41
CA ALA A 68 -8.88 6.49 7.18
C ALA A 68 -9.28 6.26 8.65
N PRO A 69 -8.58 6.83 9.64
CA PRO A 69 -8.87 6.62 11.06
C PRO A 69 -10.24 7.22 11.44
N ALA A 70 -11.14 6.38 11.97
CA ALA A 70 -12.49 6.79 12.38
C ALA A 70 -12.52 7.84 13.51
N SER A 71 -11.43 7.94 14.28
CA SER A 71 -11.19 9.01 15.25
C SER A 71 -9.68 9.13 15.51
N THR A 72 -9.15 10.34 15.52
CA THR A 72 -7.75 10.62 15.87
C THR A 72 -7.68 11.29 17.24
N SER A 73 -6.90 10.69 18.15
CA SER A 73 -6.63 11.22 19.49
C SER A 73 -5.14 11.09 19.73
N TYR A 74 -4.39 12.13 19.35
CA TYR A 74 -2.95 12.14 19.44
C TYR A 74 -2.46 12.63 20.82
N SER A 75 -1.24 12.24 21.19
CA SER A 75 -0.57 12.73 22.39
C SER A 75 -0.48 14.26 22.41
N ALA A 76 -0.59 14.85 23.60
CA ALA A 76 -0.35 16.26 23.80
C ALA A 76 1.13 16.60 23.50
N ILE A 77 1.38 17.83 23.04
CA ILE A 77 2.73 18.37 22.92
C ILE A 77 3.31 18.56 24.33
N PRO A 78 4.57 18.16 24.60
CA PRO A 78 5.20 18.30 25.92
C PRO A 78 5.23 19.75 26.43
N SER A 79 5.20 19.94 27.75
CA SER A 79 5.06 21.26 28.36
C SER A 79 6.18 22.22 27.98
N ARG A 80 5.81 23.41 27.48
CA ARG A 80 6.68 24.48 26.93
C ARG A 80 7.30 24.18 25.55
N TYR A 81 6.95 23.07 24.91
CA TYR A 81 7.22 22.86 23.49
C TYR A 81 6.05 23.37 22.62
N HIS A 82 6.34 23.72 21.37
CA HIS A 82 5.33 24.10 20.36
C HIS A 82 5.66 23.47 19.01
N LEU A 83 4.64 23.20 18.18
CA LEU A 83 4.82 22.61 16.85
C LEU A 83 5.46 23.62 15.89
N ALA A 84 6.57 23.22 15.26
CA ALA A 84 7.37 24.07 14.38
C ALA A 84 7.56 23.52 12.96
N TYR A 85 7.36 22.20 12.76
CA TYR A 85 7.49 21.55 11.46
C TYR A 85 6.73 20.21 11.44
N THR A 86 6.26 19.77 10.27
CA THR A 86 5.73 18.42 10.04
C THR A 86 6.17 17.90 8.68
N GLU A 87 6.34 16.60 8.51
CA GLU A 87 6.66 16.02 7.20
C GLU A 87 6.05 14.64 6.99
N SER A 88 6.00 14.22 5.72
CA SER A 88 5.52 12.89 5.36
C SER A 88 6.26 12.26 4.19
N VAL A 89 6.11 10.94 4.10
CA VAL A 89 6.18 10.19 2.85
C VAL A 89 4.91 9.35 2.73
N ALA A 90 4.28 9.39 1.56
CA ALA A 90 3.11 8.58 1.24
C ALA A 90 3.32 7.82 -0.07
N ARG A 91 2.86 6.56 -0.11
CA ARG A 91 2.58 5.85 -1.35
C ARG A 91 1.47 6.59 -2.11
N HIS A 92 1.43 6.45 -3.43
CA HIS A 92 0.26 6.80 -4.23
C HIS A 92 -1.04 6.14 -3.74
N GLY A 93 -2.19 6.76 -4.04
CA GLY A 93 -3.51 6.21 -3.73
C GLY A 93 -3.89 5.02 -4.61
N SER A 94 -5.10 4.51 -4.39
CA SER A 94 -5.73 3.48 -5.23
C SER A 94 -5.71 3.86 -6.71
N ARG A 95 -5.54 2.87 -7.59
CA ARG A 95 -5.26 3.07 -9.01
C ARG A 95 -5.81 1.95 -9.88
N GLY A 96 -5.92 2.22 -11.18
CA GLY A 96 -6.26 1.20 -12.16
C GLY A 96 -5.18 0.12 -12.35
N LEU A 97 -5.51 -0.88 -13.18
CA LEU A 97 -4.60 -1.89 -13.69
C LEU A 97 -3.37 -1.20 -14.30
N SER A 98 -2.17 -1.67 -14.01
CA SER A 98 -0.94 -0.98 -14.43
C SER A 98 -0.67 -1.03 -15.94
N SER A 99 -1.27 -1.99 -16.64
CA SER A 99 -1.25 -2.17 -18.10
C SER A 99 -2.30 -3.21 -18.49
N TYR A 100 -2.71 -3.19 -19.76
CA TYR A 100 -3.62 -4.18 -20.34
C TYR A 100 -2.94 -5.56 -20.36
N LYS A 101 -3.31 -6.42 -19.40
CA LYS A 101 -2.55 -7.63 -19.05
C LYS A 101 -3.43 -8.71 -18.42
N TYR A 102 -3.83 -8.53 -17.16
CA TYR A 102 -4.64 -9.50 -16.41
C TYR A 102 -6.01 -9.69 -17.07
N ASP A 103 -6.63 -8.55 -17.36
CA ASP A 103 -7.86 -8.40 -18.13
C ASP A 103 -7.70 -8.90 -19.57
N ALA A 104 -6.61 -8.56 -20.25
CA ALA A 104 -6.31 -9.01 -21.61
C ALA A 104 -6.22 -10.55 -21.72
N LEU A 105 -5.50 -11.19 -20.79
CA LEU A 105 -5.26 -12.64 -20.78
C LEU A 105 -6.52 -13.41 -20.39
N LEU A 106 -7.26 -12.95 -19.39
CA LEU A 106 -8.54 -13.56 -19.01
C LEU A 106 -9.62 -13.35 -20.09
N ALA A 107 -9.61 -12.23 -20.81
CA ALA A 107 -10.50 -12.03 -21.96
C ALA A 107 -10.19 -13.02 -23.10
N LEU A 108 -8.92 -13.33 -23.37
CA LEU A 108 -8.51 -14.32 -24.36
C LEU A 108 -8.86 -15.75 -23.93
N MET A 109 -8.64 -16.10 -22.67
CA MET A 109 -9.05 -17.37 -22.08
C MET A 109 -10.58 -17.56 -22.12
N ALA A 110 -11.33 -16.52 -21.77
CA ALA A 110 -12.79 -16.51 -21.79
C ALA A 110 -13.38 -16.61 -23.20
N GLN A 111 -12.74 -16.01 -24.20
CA GLN A 111 -13.09 -16.21 -25.62
C GLN A 111 -12.93 -17.68 -26.02
N SER A 112 -11.84 -18.33 -25.59
CA SER A 112 -11.65 -19.77 -25.82
C SER A 112 -12.64 -20.66 -25.06
N ALA A 113 -13.11 -20.26 -23.88
CA ALA A 113 -14.17 -20.97 -23.16
C ALA A 113 -15.58 -20.75 -23.76
N ALA A 114 -15.78 -19.61 -24.45
CA ALA A 114 -17.02 -19.27 -25.16
C ALA A 114 -17.21 -20.08 -26.46
N GLU A 115 -16.15 -20.72 -26.96
CA GLU A 115 -16.19 -21.66 -28.10
C GLU A 115 -17.29 -22.72 -27.91
N ASN A 116 -17.88 -23.16 -29.03
CA ASN A 116 -18.92 -24.21 -29.06
C ASN A 116 -20.14 -23.93 -28.15
N ASN A 117 -20.57 -22.66 -28.06
CA ASN A 117 -21.67 -22.18 -27.21
C ASN A 117 -21.37 -22.35 -25.70
N TYR A 118 -20.31 -21.67 -25.25
CA TYR A 118 -19.89 -21.60 -23.84
C TYR A 118 -19.52 -22.96 -23.22
N ALA A 119 -19.03 -23.91 -24.02
CA ALA A 119 -18.76 -25.28 -23.58
C ALA A 119 -17.59 -25.40 -22.58
N GLY A 120 -16.72 -24.37 -22.49
CA GLY A 120 -15.67 -24.30 -21.48
C GLY A 120 -16.11 -23.72 -20.13
N PHE A 121 -17.34 -23.21 -20.01
CA PHE A 121 -17.90 -22.64 -18.78
C PHE A 121 -18.86 -23.61 -18.10
N VAL A 122 -18.98 -23.55 -16.76
CA VAL A 122 -19.95 -24.37 -16.00
C VAL A 122 -21.40 -24.08 -16.37
N SER A 123 -21.68 -22.89 -16.90
CA SER A 123 -22.92 -22.56 -17.61
C SER A 123 -22.70 -21.40 -18.58
N PRO A 124 -23.54 -21.26 -19.63
CA PRO A 124 -23.53 -20.07 -20.48
C PRO A 124 -23.80 -18.78 -19.72
N GLU A 125 -24.54 -18.84 -18.62
CA GLU A 125 -24.90 -17.70 -17.78
C GLU A 125 -23.68 -17.18 -17.00
N VAL A 126 -22.97 -18.07 -16.30
CA VAL A 126 -21.70 -17.74 -15.63
C VAL A 126 -20.64 -17.26 -16.64
N GLY A 127 -20.58 -17.88 -17.83
CA GLY A 127 -19.66 -17.44 -18.88
C GLY A 127 -19.94 -16.03 -19.40
N LYS A 128 -21.22 -15.64 -19.54
CA LYS A 128 -21.61 -14.26 -19.88
C LYS A 128 -21.26 -13.28 -18.76
N GLU A 129 -21.51 -13.64 -17.50
CA GLU A 129 -21.19 -12.78 -16.36
C GLU A 129 -19.68 -12.56 -16.20
N PHE A 130 -18.87 -13.62 -16.32
CA PHE A 130 -17.41 -13.51 -16.29
C PHE A 130 -16.87 -12.60 -17.40
N ILE A 131 -17.34 -12.81 -18.64
CA ILE A 131 -16.96 -11.96 -19.79
C ILE A 131 -17.40 -10.51 -19.58
N ASN A 132 -18.58 -10.27 -19.01
CA ASN A 132 -19.05 -8.92 -18.69
C ASN A 132 -18.17 -8.25 -17.61
N ASN A 133 -17.82 -8.95 -16.53
CA ASN A 133 -16.93 -8.44 -15.48
C ASN A 133 -15.56 -8.03 -16.03
N VAL A 134 -14.92 -8.88 -16.86
CA VAL A 134 -13.62 -8.60 -17.49
C VAL A 134 -13.70 -7.43 -18.49
N ASN A 135 -14.74 -7.41 -19.34
CA ASN A 135 -14.95 -6.30 -20.29
C ASN A 135 -15.23 -4.97 -19.57
N ALA A 136 -15.96 -4.99 -18.46
CA ALA A 136 -16.29 -3.80 -17.68
C ALA A 136 -15.06 -3.17 -17.02
N ILE A 137 -14.20 -3.97 -16.37
CA ILE A 137 -12.96 -3.44 -15.76
C ILE A 137 -11.95 -2.99 -16.84
N THR A 138 -11.90 -3.67 -18.00
CA THR A 138 -11.14 -3.19 -19.17
C THR A 138 -11.65 -1.80 -19.63
N ALA A 139 -12.96 -1.65 -19.84
CA ALA A 139 -13.56 -0.39 -20.29
C ALA A 139 -13.37 0.76 -19.29
N VAL A 140 -13.41 0.46 -17.99
CA VAL A 140 -13.07 1.42 -16.91
C VAL A 140 -11.61 1.85 -16.98
N ASN A 141 -10.66 0.93 -17.18
CA ASN A 141 -9.25 1.26 -17.30
C ASN A 141 -8.92 2.02 -18.59
N VAL A 142 -9.59 1.72 -19.71
CA VAL A 142 -9.55 2.53 -20.94
C VAL A 142 -10.12 3.94 -20.71
N GLY A 143 -11.16 4.09 -19.89
CA GLY A 143 -11.79 5.36 -19.56
C GLY A 143 -10.99 6.25 -18.60
N ASN A 144 -10.17 5.64 -17.74
CA ASN A 144 -9.35 6.31 -16.71
C ASN A 144 -7.88 6.49 -17.11
N GLY A 145 -7.36 5.61 -17.98
CA GLY A 145 -5.95 5.42 -18.27
C GLY A 145 -5.33 4.31 -17.40
N TYR A 146 -4.59 3.39 -18.03
CA TYR A 146 -3.92 2.28 -17.35
C TYR A 146 -2.73 2.79 -16.52
N GLY A 147 -2.71 2.40 -15.25
CA GLY A 147 -1.74 2.82 -14.23
C GLY A 147 -2.09 4.12 -13.49
N MET A 148 -3.06 4.88 -13.99
CA MET A 148 -3.46 6.18 -13.42
C MET A 148 -4.25 6.02 -12.11
N LEU A 149 -4.26 7.09 -11.30
CA LEU A 149 -5.00 7.14 -10.03
C LEU A 149 -6.51 6.89 -10.25
N SER A 150 -7.17 6.20 -9.32
CA SER A 150 -8.64 6.09 -9.31
C SER A 150 -9.27 7.27 -8.56
N GLY A 151 -10.57 7.50 -8.74
CA GLY A 151 -11.34 8.43 -7.94
C GLY A 151 -11.28 8.08 -6.44
N GLN A 152 -11.17 6.80 -6.10
CA GLN A 152 -10.93 6.36 -4.72
C GLN A 152 -9.56 6.84 -4.23
N GLY A 153 -8.50 6.66 -5.02
CA GLY A 153 -7.14 7.14 -4.71
C GLY A 153 -7.03 8.67 -4.59
N ALA A 154 -7.80 9.40 -5.39
CA ALA A 154 -7.93 10.85 -5.29
C ALA A 154 -8.55 11.27 -3.94
N ILE A 155 -9.66 10.64 -3.54
CA ILE A 155 -10.35 10.89 -2.27
C ILE A 155 -9.46 10.54 -1.06
N GLN A 156 -8.70 9.44 -1.13
CA GLN A 156 -7.76 9.03 -0.08
C GLN A 156 -6.74 10.16 0.20
N HIS A 157 -6.08 10.68 -0.83
CA HIS A 157 -5.08 11.72 -0.66
C HIS A 157 -5.67 13.08 -0.28
N GLN A 158 -6.82 13.48 -0.85
CA GLN A 158 -7.55 14.68 -0.42
C GLN A 158 -7.84 14.64 1.09
N GLY A 159 -8.34 13.51 1.60
CA GLY A 159 -8.63 13.34 3.02
C GLY A 159 -7.39 13.37 3.92
N ILE A 160 -6.25 12.80 3.49
CA ILE A 160 -4.99 12.88 4.26
C ILE A 160 -4.48 14.34 4.29
N GLY A 161 -4.58 15.07 3.16
CA GLY A 161 -4.21 16.49 3.08
C GLY A 161 -5.07 17.39 3.98
N GLU A 162 -6.38 17.15 4.00
CA GLU A 162 -7.32 17.80 4.93
C GLU A 162 -6.92 17.53 6.40
N ARG A 163 -6.70 16.26 6.77
CA ARG A 163 -6.45 15.87 8.17
C ARG A 163 -5.10 16.35 8.70
N ILE A 164 -4.05 16.40 7.88
CA ILE A 164 -2.78 17.03 8.27
C ILE A 164 -2.97 18.53 8.55
N TYR A 165 -3.71 19.26 7.69
CA TYR A 165 -4.01 20.66 7.99
C TYR A 165 -4.83 20.83 9.28
N GLN A 166 -5.83 19.98 9.51
CA GLN A 166 -6.68 20.03 10.71
C GLN A 166 -5.90 19.74 12.00
N ARG A 167 -4.95 18.79 11.96
CA ARG A 167 -4.07 18.46 13.09
C ARG A 167 -3.14 19.63 13.45
N ASP A 168 -2.55 20.27 12.45
CA ASP A 168 -1.44 21.22 12.62
C ASP A 168 -1.84 22.67 12.27
N ALA A 169 -3.12 23.01 12.41
CA ALA A 169 -3.68 24.29 11.95
C ALA A 169 -2.93 25.52 12.50
N ASP A 170 -2.47 25.47 13.75
CA ASP A 170 -1.68 26.55 14.38
C ASP A 170 -0.26 26.69 13.79
N LEU A 171 0.39 25.58 13.42
CA LEU A 171 1.67 25.61 12.70
C LEU A 171 1.47 26.34 11.36
N PHE A 172 0.46 25.97 10.58
CA PHE A 172 0.21 26.59 9.27
C PHE A 172 -0.29 28.03 9.38
N ALA A 173 -1.06 28.36 10.43
CA ALA A 173 -1.44 29.74 10.75
C ALA A 173 -0.23 30.61 11.12
N ASN A 174 0.78 30.06 11.79
CA ASN A 174 2.01 30.77 12.12
C ASN A 174 2.99 30.84 10.94
N ALA A 175 3.12 29.77 10.17
CA ALA A 175 3.87 29.73 8.91
C ALA A 175 3.45 30.85 7.95
N ALA A 176 2.13 31.05 7.77
CA ALA A 176 1.58 32.11 6.93
C ALA A 176 1.93 33.54 7.42
N LYS A 177 2.00 33.75 8.74
CA LYS A 177 2.41 35.04 9.34
C LYS A 177 3.92 35.30 9.18
N GLN A 178 4.72 34.23 9.20
CA GLN A 178 6.19 34.27 9.14
C GLN A 178 6.74 34.22 7.69
N GLY A 179 5.91 33.88 6.70
CA GLY A 179 6.33 33.68 5.32
C GLY A 179 7.02 32.33 5.05
N LEU A 180 6.82 31.35 5.95
CA LEU A 180 7.30 29.98 5.74
C LEU A 180 6.49 29.28 4.65
N ARG A 181 7.10 28.27 4.02
CA ARG A 181 6.57 27.58 2.84
C ARG A 181 6.31 26.10 3.07
N VAL A 182 5.53 25.49 2.20
CA VAL A 182 5.37 24.03 2.09
C VAL A 182 6.19 23.50 0.92
N SER A 183 6.98 22.46 1.18
CA SER A 183 7.73 21.70 0.19
C SER A 183 6.89 20.49 -0.24
N TYR A 184 6.72 20.31 -1.54
CA TYR A 184 6.07 19.11 -2.11
C TYR A 184 7.10 18.38 -2.98
N GLN A 185 7.21 17.07 -2.85
CA GLN A 185 8.14 16.24 -3.62
C GLN A 185 7.43 15.02 -4.21
N SER A 186 7.88 14.57 -5.38
CA SER A 186 7.40 13.35 -6.04
C SER A 186 8.57 12.53 -6.52
N SER A 187 8.38 11.21 -6.64
CA SER A 187 9.28 10.35 -7.42
C SER A 187 9.42 10.75 -8.90
N GLY A 188 8.54 11.62 -9.41
CA GLY A 188 8.46 11.99 -10.84
C GLY A 188 7.59 11.05 -11.66
N GLU A 189 6.99 10.04 -11.04
CA GLU A 189 6.04 9.13 -11.66
C GLU A 189 4.62 9.76 -11.65
N PRO A 190 3.80 9.60 -12.70
CA PRO A 190 2.48 10.24 -12.78
C PRO A 190 1.55 9.98 -11.60
N ARG A 191 1.22 8.72 -11.26
CA ARG A 191 0.23 8.43 -10.20
C ARG A 191 0.71 8.86 -8.81
N ALA A 192 2.02 8.87 -8.57
CA ALA A 192 2.62 9.46 -7.37
C ALA A 192 2.46 10.99 -7.34
N THR A 193 2.65 11.66 -8.48
CA THR A 193 2.48 13.12 -8.60
C THR A 193 1.02 13.53 -8.45
N GLU A 194 0.09 12.86 -9.13
CA GLU A 194 -1.36 13.05 -9.02
C GLU A 194 -1.88 12.80 -7.59
N SER A 195 -1.30 11.84 -6.87
CA SER A 195 -1.59 11.63 -5.45
C SER A 195 -1.19 12.85 -4.61
N GLY A 196 -0.02 13.42 -4.89
CA GLY A 196 0.45 14.66 -4.27
C GLY A 196 -0.43 15.86 -4.61
N GLU A 197 -0.89 15.98 -5.86
CA GLU A 197 -1.83 17.03 -6.29
C GLU A 197 -3.17 16.94 -5.55
N ASN A 198 -3.70 15.73 -5.39
CA ASN A 198 -4.93 15.48 -4.64
C ASN A 198 -4.76 15.77 -3.14
N PHE A 199 -3.62 15.41 -2.56
CA PHE A 199 -3.26 15.81 -1.20
C PHE A 199 -3.22 17.34 -1.07
N LYS A 200 -2.56 18.03 -2.00
CA LYS A 200 -2.51 19.49 -2.00
C LYS A 200 -3.89 20.11 -2.16
N LEU A 201 -4.77 19.52 -2.99
CA LEU A 201 -6.14 19.98 -3.15
C LEU A 201 -6.93 19.93 -1.83
N GLY A 202 -6.87 18.81 -1.09
CA GLY A 202 -7.51 18.69 0.22
C GLY A 202 -6.93 19.64 1.27
N PHE A 203 -5.60 19.77 1.30
CA PHE A 203 -4.88 20.70 2.18
C PHE A 203 -5.23 22.18 1.90
N ASP A 204 -5.24 22.58 0.63
CA ASP A 204 -5.60 23.94 0.20
C ASP A 204 -7.09 24.24 0.44
N GLN A 205 -7.99 23.26 0.29
CA GLN A 205 -9.40 23.40 0.63
C GLN A 205 -9.62 23.58 2.13
N ALA A 206 -9.08 22.68 2.95
CA ALA A 206 -9.23 22.72 4.41
C ALA A 206 -8.64 24.02 5.01
N SER A 207 -7.53 24.51 4.44
CA SER A 207 -6.88 25.76 4.85
C SER A 207 -7.47 27.03 4.22
N ASN A 208 -8.56 26.95 3.45
CA ASN A 208 -9.13 28.07 2.69
C ASN A 208 -8.08 28.81 1.82
N GLY A 209 -7.10 28.08 1.30
CA GLY A 209 -6.02 28.58 0.46
C GLY A 209 -4.87 29.29 1.19
N LEU A 210 -4.83 29.26 2.53
CA LEU A 210 -3.88 30.01 3.38
C LEU A 210 -2.41 29.89 2.93
N LEU A 211 -1.98 28.69 2.54
CA LEU A 211 -0.61 28.41 2.06
C LEU A 211 -0.59 27.97 0.58
N ALA A 212 -1.69 28.12 -0.17
CA ALA A 212 -1.82 27.57 -1.52
C ALA A 212 -0.70 28.01 -2.48
N ASN A 213 -0.27 29.28 -2.35
CA ASN A 213 0.82 29.89 -3.11
C ASN A 213 2.17 29.92 -2.34
N ALA A 214 2.19 29.52 -1.07
CA ALA A 214 3.39 29.54 -0.22
C ALA A 214 4.19 28.24 -0.41
N VAL A 215 4.57 27.95 -1.64
CA VAL A 215 5.23 26.69 -2.04
C VAL A 215 6.73 26.91 -2.23
N VAL A 216 7.55 25.93 -1.84
CA VAL A 216 8.98 25.89 -2.20
C VAL A 216 9.08 25.60 -3.69
N ALA A 217 9.64 26.53 -4.46
CA ALA A 217 9.82 26.34 -5.91
C ALA A 217 10.73 25.12 -6.17
N PRO A 218 10.29 24.13 -6.98
CA PRO A 218 11.08 22.94 -7.24
C PRO A 218 12.30 23.24 -8.12
N ASN A 219 13.38 22.48 -7.91
CA ASN A 219 14.60 22.53 -8.70
C ASN A 219 14.44 21.77 -10.03
N ASN A 220 13.65 20.70 -9.99
CA ASN A 220 13.33 19.81 -11.09
C ASN A 220 11.85 19.43 -10.99
N PRO A 221 10.91 20.25 -11.51
CA PRO A 221 9.48 19.98 -11.40
C PRO A 221 9.10 18.63 -12.01
N ALA A 222 8.09 17.97 -11.43
CA ALA A 222 7.58 16.69 -11.94
C ALA A 222 7.11 16.81 -13.40
N ASP A 223 6.32 17.85 -13.70
CA ASP A 223 5.88 18.26 -15.04
C ASP A 223 5.66 19.79 -15.13
N ASN A 224 5.23 20.29 -16.30
CA ASN A 224 5.04 21.73 -16.57
C ASN A 224 3.59 22.24 -16.31
N ASN A 225 2.68 21.38 -15.85
CA ASN A 225 1.24 21.62 -15.77
C ASN A 225 0.77 21.75 -14.31
N SER A 226 0.45 20.62 -13.67
CA SER A 226 -0.10 20.50 -12.32
C SER A 226 0.99 20.03 -11.34
N GLY A 227 1.85 19.10 -11.77
CA GLY A 227 3.04 18.65 -11.06
C GLY A 227 4.16 19.69 -10.97
N LYS A 228 3.98 20.89 -11.57
CA LYS A 228 4.93 22.02 -11.53
C LYS A 228 5.32 22.52 -10.14
N ASN A 229 4.57 22.13 -9.10
CA ASN A 229 4.80 22.47 -7.70
C ASN A 229 5.57 21.38 -6.93
N PHE A 230 5.87 20.23 -7.56
CA PHE A 230 6.45 19.05 -6.92
C PHE A 230 7.89 18.85 -7.39
N ASP A 231 8.85 18.83 -6.47
CA ASP A 231 10.25 18.58 -6.79
C ASP A 231 10.51 17.08 -7.01
N LYS A 232 11.15 16.74 -8.13
CA LYS A 232 11.37 15.36 -8.58
C LYS A 232 12.60 14.75 -7.90
N ASN A 233 12.37 14.07 -6.78
CA ASN A 233 13.42 13.52 -5.91
C ASN A 233 13.59 12.00 -6.09
N THR A 234 14.15 11.57 -7.22
CA THR A 234 14.29 10.13 -7.55
C THR A 234 15.33 9.39 -6.69
N THR A 235 16.20 10.11 -5.97
CA THR A 235 17.22 9.51 -5.10
C THR A 235 16.68 9.11 -3.72
N THR A 236 15.62 9.78 -3.23
CA THR A 236 14.96 9.45 -1.96
C THR A 236 13.59 8.77 -2.16
N LEU A 237 12.90 8.99 -3.28
CA LEU A 237 11.55 8.47 -3.55
C LEU A 237 11.50 7.37 -4.63
N TYR A 238 12.63 7.05 -5.28
CA TYR A 238 12.73 6.01 -6.30
C TYR A 238 14.08 5.25 -6.24
N PHE A 239 14.62 5.05 -5.03
CA PHE A 239 15.95 4.46 -4.78
C PHE A 239 16.11 2.99 -5.24
N HIS A 240 15.01 2.28 -5.53
CA HIS A 240 15.00 0.85 -5.84
C HIS A 240 15.32 0.50 -7.30
N LYS A 241 15.46 1.49 -8.19
CA LYS A 241 15.72 1.29 -9.63
C LYS A 241 16.78 2.27 -10.16
N THR A 242 17.63 1.81 -11.07
CA THR A 242 18.60 2.65 -11.80
C THR A 242 17.93 3.65 -12.74
N ASP A 243 16.95 3.18 -13.51
CA ASP A 243 16.10 4.01 -14.36
C ASP A 243 15.13 4.83 -13.48
N ASN A 244 14.91 6.08 -13.86
CA ASN A 244 13.96 7.00 -13.25
C ASN A 244 12.62 6.97 -14.01
N PRO A 245 11.50 7.42 -13.40
CA PRO A 245 10.19 7.39 -14.05
C PRO A 245 10.08 8.24 -15.33
N ASP A 246 10.94 9.24 -15.50
CA ASP A 246 11.02 10.09 -16.70
C ASP A 246 12.00 9.57 -17.77
N GLY A 247 12.49 8.34 -17.64
CA GLY A 247 13.41 7.71 -18.58
C GLY A 247 14.87 8.16 -18.48
N THR A 248 15.20 9.04 -17.53
CA THR A 248 16.60 9.33 -17.17
C THR A 248 17.21 8.19 -16.34
N GLN A 249 18.53 8.13 -16.21
CA GLN A 249 19.21 7.18 -15.32
C GLN A 249 19.88 7.89 -14.14
N LYS A 250 19.92 7.23 -12.99
CA LYS A 250 20.71 7.68 -11.82
C LYS A 250 22.21 7.67 -12.11
N THR A 251 22.96 8.44 -11.32
CA THR A 251 24.44 8.53 -11.38
C THR A 251 25.06 8.46 -9.98
N GLY A 252 26.33 8.04 -9.89
CA GLY A 252 27.07 7.97 -8.62
C GLY A 252 26.45 7.00 -7.61
N GLU A 253 26.58 7.29 -6.31
CA GLU A 253 26.11 6.42 -5.22
C GLU A 253 24.62 6.03 -5.34
N ALA A 254 23.76 6.92 -5.85
CA ALA A 254 22.35 6.63 -6.06
C ALA A 254 22.12 5.56 -7.15
N LYS A 255 23.00 5.49 -8.15
CA LYS A 255 23.03 4.40 -9.13
C LYS A 255 23.58 3.12 -8.49
N GLU A 256 24.73 3.19 -7.83
CA GLU A 256 25.40 2.02 -7.24
C GLU A 256 24.54 1.32 -6.17
N ARG A 257 23.75 2.08 -5.40
CA ARG A 257 22.77 1.58 -4.43
C ARG A 257 21.65 0.81 -5.11
N ALA A 258 21.08 1.37 -6.19
CA ALA A 258 20.02 0.72 -6.97
C ALA A 258 20.53 -0.51 -7.73
N GLU A 259 21.71 -0.43 -8.35
CA GLU A 259 22.34 -1.59 -9.02
C GLU A 259 22.60 -2.73 -8.05
N ARG A 260 23.13 -2.44 -6.85
CA ARG A 260 23.38 -3.47 -5.83
C ARG A 260 22.08 -4.14 -5.38
N TYR A 261 21.00 -3.39 -5.21
CA TYR A 261 19.69 -3.93 -4.85
C TYR A 261 19.10 -4.80 -5.96
N GLN A 262 19.06 -4.29 -7.20
CA GLN A 262 18.55 -5.04 -8.34
C GLN A 262 19.38 -6.31 -8.62
N GLN A 263 20.71 -6.25 -8.41
CA GLN A 263 21.58 -7.42 -8.48
C GLN A 263 21.37 -8.40 -7.32
N PHE A 264 21.12 -7.91 -6.11
CA PHE A 264 20.85 -8.75 -4.94
C PHE A 264 19.56 -9.56 -5.13
N VAL A 265 18.43 -8.88 -5.36
CA VAL A 265 17.12 -9.54 -5.53
C VAL A 265 17.15 -10.52 -6.71
N ALA A 266 17.74 -10.13 -7.85
CA ALA A 266 17.78 -10.99 -9.03
C ALA A 266 18.80 -12.17 -8.96
N ASN A 267 19.61 -12.30 -7.90
CA ASN A 267 20.63 -13.36 -7.79
C ASN A 267 20.72 -14.04 -6.41
N ASP A 268 19.99 -13.60 -5.39
CA ASP A 268 19.97 -14.33 -4.11
C ASP A 268 19.17 -15.63 -4.24
N GLY A 269 19.89 -16.75 -4.20
CA GLY A 269 19.30 -18.08 -4.37
C GLY A 269 18.29 -18.47 -3.29
N GLY A 270 18.27 -17.81 -2.13
CA GLY A 270 17.32 -18.11 -1.06
C GLY A 270 16.03 -17.30 -1.13
N ILE A 271 16.04 -16.10 -1.74
CA ILE A 271 14.82 -15.43 -2.20
C ILE A 271 14.17 -16.29 -3.28
N ALA A 272 14.94 -16.69 -4.30
CA ALA A 272 14.44 -17.55 -5.37
C ALA A 272 13.92 -18.92 -4.87
N GLU A 273 14.62 -19.57 -3.94
CA GLU A 273 14.14 -20.81 -3.30
C GLU A 273 12.86 -20.58 -2.48
N ALA A 274 12.72 -19.46 -1.77
CA ALA A 274 11.51 -19.17 -1.01
C ALA A 274 10.31 -18.88 -1.93
N GLU A 275 10.50 -18.11 -3.00
CA GLU A 275 9.48 -17.83 -4.02
C GLU A 275 9.08 -19.10 -4.79
N GLU A 276 10.03 -19.99 -5.12
CA GLU A 276 9.74 -21.29 -5.72
C GLU A 276 8.94 -22.19 -4.77
N ASN A 277 9.27 -22.21 -3.47
CA ASN A 277 8.52 -22.96 -2.46
C ASN A 277 7.10 -22.42 -2.25
N VAL A 278 6.90 -21.10 -2.24
CA VAL A 278 5.57 -20.47 -2.19
C VAL A 278 4.77 -20.80 -3.45
N THR A 279 5.39 -20.68 -4.63
CA THR A 279 4.74 -20.93 -5.92
C THR A 279 4.30 -22.38 -6.06
N ASN A 280 5.13 -23.33 -5.61
CA ASN A 280 4.88 -24.76 -5.71
C ASN A 280 4.08 -25.34 -4.53
N ASP A 281 3.62 -24.53 -3.57
CA ASP A 281 2.89 -25.05 -2.40
C ASP A 281 1.58 -25.73 -2.82
N PRO A 282 1.23 -26.93 -2.28
CA PRO A 282 0.01 -27.64 -2.66
C PRO A 282 -1.29 -26.84 -2.46
N SER A 283 -1.31 -25.86 -1.56
CA SER A 283 -2.46 -24.96 -1.38
C SER A 283 -2.64 -24.01 -2.56
N MET A 284 -1.58 -23.58 -3.26
CA MET A 284 -1.69 -22.74 -4.46
C MET A 284 -2.41 -23.49 -5.59
N THR A 285 -2.02 -24.74 -5.85
CA THR A 285 -2.69 -25.61 -6.83
C THR A 285 -4.16 -25.84 -6.45
N THR A 286 -4.42 -26.17 -5.19
CA THR A 286 -5.77 -26.43 -4.68
C THR A 286 -6.67 -25.19 -4.79
N ALA A 287 -6.16 -24.03 -4.35
CA ALA A 287 -6.89 -22.77 -4.41
C ALA A 287 -7.15 -22.31 -5.84
N SER A 288 -6.20 -22.50 -6.75
CA SER A 288 -6.35 -22.15 -8.17
C SER A 288 -7.49 -22.94 -8.81
N HIS A 289 -7.53 -24.26 -8.56
CA HIS A 289 -8.56 -25.13 -9.08
C HIS A 289 -9.94 -24.83 -8.45
N ASN A 290 -10.00 -24.66 -7.12
CA ASN A 290 -11.24 -24.29 -6.41
C ASN A 290 -11.80 -22.93 -6.87
N LEU A 291 -10.95 -21.95 -7.16
CA LEU A 291 -11.38 -20.66 -7.68
C LEU A 291 -11.97 -20.81 -9.08
N LEU A 292 -11.23 -21.45 -10.00
CA LEU A 292 -11.57 -21.46 -11.42
C LEU A 292 -12.70 -22.44 -11.77
N SER A 293 -12.88 -23.53 -11.02
CA SER A 293 -14.00 -24.48 -11.19
C SER A 293 -15.39 -23.88 -10.84
N GLN A 294 -15.45 -22.70 -10.23
CA GLN A 294 -16.68 -21.90 -10.14
C GLN A 294 -17.13 -21.34 -11.51
N ILE A 295 -16.21 -21.23 -12.47
CA ILE A 295 -16.39 -20.50 -13.73
C ILE A 295 -16.28 -21.46 -14.93
N PHE A 296 -15.22 -22.27 -14.95
CA PHE A 296 -14.84 -23.15 -16.05
C PHE A 296 -15.07 -24.63 -15.73
N THR A 297 -15.24 -25.46 -16.75
CA THR A 297 -15.36 -26.91 -16.59
C THR A 297 -13.99 -27.58 -16.37
N ASP A 298 -13.95 -28.68 -15.63
CA ASP A 298 -12.73 -29.47 -15.37
C ASP A 298 -12.02 -29.87 -16.69
N ASP A 299 -12.78 -30.26 -17.71
CA ASP A 299 -12.26 -30.57 -19.06
C ASP A 299 -11.58 -29.36 -19.73
N PHE A 300 -12.06 -28.13 -19.47
CA PHE A 300 -11.44 -26.91 -19.99
C PHE A 300 -10.20 -26.53 -19.17
N LEU A 301 -10.23 -26.68 -17.85
CA LEU A 301 -9.10 -26.43 -16.95
C LEU A 301 -7.94 -27.39 -17.21
N ALA A 302 -8.21 -28.70 -17.37
CA ALA A 302 -7.22 -29.70 -17.77
C ALA A 302 -6.62 -29.44 -19.17
N SER A 303 -7.30 -28.64 -20.01
CA SER A 303 -6.76 -28.21 -21.31
C SER A 303 -5.72 -27.09 -21.19
N ILE A 304 -5.52 -26.47 -20.02
CA ILE A 304 -4.53 -25.40 -19.81
C ILE A 304 -3.16 -26.01 -19.51
N GLY A 305 -2.11 -25.58 -20.23
CA GLY A 305 -0.75 -26.01 -19.91
C GLY A 305 0.20 -26.03 -21.09
N LYS A 306 1.23 -26.88 -21.00
CA LYS A 306 2.41 -26.88 -21.88
C LYS A 306 2.60 -28.20 -22.64
N GLU A 307 1.73 -29.18 -22.40
CA GLU A 307 1.78 -30.50 -23.05
C GLU A 307 1.11 -30.50 -24.43
N GLU A 308 1.26 -31.59 -25.19
CA GLU A 308 0.72 -31.68 -26.55
C GLU A 308 -0.82 -31.70 -26.53
N GLY A 309 -1.43 -30.69 -27.18
CA GLY A 309 -2.88 -30.48 -27.18
C GLY A 309 -3.39 -29.47 -26.13
N GLN A 310 -2.55 -29.02 -25.20
CA GLN A 310 -2.91 -28.00 -24.22
C GLN A 310 -2.81 -26.56 -24.78
N ARG A 311 -3.51 -25.64 -24.12
CA ARG A 311 -3.67 -24.22 -24.47
C ARG A 311 -2.74 -23.33 -23.63
N ILE A 312 -2.12 -22.35 -24.28
CA ILE A 312 -1.40 -21.22 -23.67
C ILE A 312 -1.89 -19.95 -24.36
N TRP A 313 -2.40 -18.99 -23.59
CA TRP A 313 -2.77 -17.67 -24.11
C TRP A 313 -1.63 -16.70 -23.84
N TYR A 314 -1.10 -16.06 -24.88
CA TYR A 314 -0.14 -14.95 -24.81
C TYR A 314 -0.88 -13.63 -24.96
N ASN A 315 -0.34 -12.53 -24.43
CA ASN A 315 -0.97 -11.21 -24.52
C ASN A 315 -0.75 -10.56 -25.91
N THR A 316 -1.29 -11.20 -26.94
CA THR A 316 -1.26 -10.82 -28.34
C THR A 316 -2.68 -10.78 -28.89
N ALA A 317 -2.90 -10.08 -30.00
CA ALA A 317 -4.23 -9.86 -30.57
C ALA A 317 -4.98 -11.15 -31.02
N ASP A 318 -4.29 -12.29 -31.07
CA ASP A 318 -4.85 -13.62 -31.39
C ASP A 318 -4.60 -14.67 -30.29
N GLY A 319 -4.05 -14.26 -29.13
CA GLY A 319 -3.68 -15.17 -28.04
C GLY A 319 -2.44 -16.03 -28.31
N THR A 320 -1.81 -15.98 -29.49
CA THR A 320 -0.67 -16.84 -29.85
C THR A 320 0.69 -16.20 -29.59
N LYS A 321 1.72 -17.01 -29.37
CA LYS A 321 3.13 -16.58 -29.18
C LYS A 321 3.71 -15.72 -30.32
N LYS A 322 3.04 -15.63 -31.47
CA LYS A 322 3.48 -14.87 -32.65
C LYS A 322 2.45 -13.86 -33.15
N GLY A 323 1.36 -13.66 -32.41
CA GLY A 323 0.33 -12.68 -32.75
C GLY A 323 0.83 -11.25 -32.73
N ALA A 324 0.02 -10.34 -33.28
CA ALA A 324 0.28 -8.90 -33.22
C ALA A 324 0.21 -8.37 -31.77
N ALA A 325 0.74 -7.17 -31.53
CA ALA A 325 0.60 -6.49 -30.25
C ALA A 325 -0.89 -6.30 -29.90
N ASN A 326 -1.25 -6.55 -28.64
CA ASN A 326 -2.61 -6.44 -28.13
C ASN A 326 -2.80 -5.07 -27.48
N CYS A 327 -3.93 -4.40 -27.74
CA CYS A 327 -4.28 -3.14 -27.08
C CYS A 327 -5.76 -3.14 -26.70
N ALA A 328 -6.10 -2.52 -25.57
CA ALA A 328 -7.45 -2.50 -25.03
C ALA A 328 -8.44 -1.82 -25.97
N ALA A 329 -9.64 -2.39 -26.12
CA ALA A 329 -10.64 -1.92 -27.07
C ALA A 329 -11.11 -0.49 -26.74
N GLY A 330 -10.93 0.44 -27.67
CA GLY A 330 -11.28 1.85 -27.51
C GLY A 330 -10.16 2.75 -26.95
N ALA A 331 -9.01 2.18 -26.58
CA ALA A 331 -7.85 2.97 -26.16
C ALA A 331 -7.18 3.71 -27.34
N ASP A 332 -6.43 4.76 -27.00
CA ASP A 332 -5.54 5.48 -27.92
C ASP A 332 -4.08 5.26 -27.48
N PRO A 333 -3.32 4.37 -28.16
CA PRO A 333 -1.93 4.06 -27.81
C PRO A 333 -0.96 5.25 -27.85
N ALA A 334 -1.33 6.38 -28.48
CA ALA A 334 -0.54 7.60 -28.48
C ALA A 334 -0.80 8.49 -27.25
N LYS A 335 -1.83 8.18 -26.44
CA LYS A 335 -2.14 8.85 -25.16
C LYS A 335 -1.88 7.93 -23.96
N ASP A 336 -2.20 6.65 -24.10
CA ASP A 336 -1.97 5.61 -23.08
C ASP A 336 -1.24 4.42 -23.73
N ALA A 337 0.07 4.34 -23.50
CA ALA A 337 0.89 3.22 -23.96
C ALA A 337 0.70 1.96 -23.08
N ASN A 338 0.24 2.11 -21.83
CA ASN A 338 0.00 0.99 -20.92
C ASN A 338 -1.26 0.20 -21.31
N ALA A 339 -2.19 0.83 -22.04
CA ALA A 339 -3.30 0.15 -22.70
C ALA A 339 -2.87 -0.85 -23.79
N CYS A 340 -1.60 -0.94 -24.15
CA CYS A 340 -1.03 -1.99 -24.99
C CYS A 340 -0.15 -2.96 -24.19
N GLY A 341 -0.39 -4.26 -24.35
CA GLY A 341 0.20 -5.30 -23.52
C GLY A 341 1.57 -5.82 -23.98
N ASP A 342 2.41 -6.24 -23.03
CA ASP A 342 3.63 -7.01 -23.33
C ASP A 342 3.29 -8.44 -23.78
N ALA A 343 3.49 -8.72 -25.06
CA ALA A 343 3.28 -10.01 -25.72
C ALA A 343 4.02 -11.21 -25.09
N LYS A 344 4.97 -10.99 -24.18
CA LYS A 344 5.63 -12.06 -23.41
C LYS A 344 4.78 -12.56 -22.24
N LYS A 345 3.83 -11.76 -21.74
CA LYS A 345 2.88 -12.14 -20.68
C LYS A 345 1.89 -13.16 -21.22
N LYS A 346 1.46 -14.09 -20.37
CA LYS A 346 0.73 -15.30 -20.76
C LYS A 346 0.01 -15.95 -19.57
N ILE A 347 -1.03 -16.72 -19.86
CA ILE A 347 -1.55 -17.78 -18.99
C ILE A 347 -1.07 -19.12 -19.56
N ALA A 348 -0.39 -19.94 -18.75
CA ALA A 348 0.21 -21.22 -19.15
C ALA A 348 0.02 -22.34 -18.09
N SER A 349 -0.94 -22.14 -17.18
CA SER A 349 -1.36 -23.03 -16.09
C SER A 349 -2.67 -22.49 -15.47
N GLU A 350 -3.38 -23.32 -14.69
CA GLU A 350 -4.50 -22.84 -13.87
C GLU A 350 -4.06 -21.76 -12.86
N GLN A 351 -2.85 -21.90 -12.29
CA GLN A 351 -2.32 -20.95 -11.32
C GLN A 351 -2.05 -19.55 -11.92
N ASP A 352 -1.59 -19.47 -13.17
CA ASP A 352 -1.48 -18.18 -13.88
C ASP A 352 -2.87 -17.50 -13.98
N ALA A 353 -3.91 -18.26 -14.38
CA ALA A 353 -5.26 -17.74 -14.55
C ALA A 353 -5.92 -17.35 -13.21
N ALA A 354 -5.71 -18.14 -12.16
CA ALA A 354 -6.22 -17.86 -10.82
C ALA A 354 -5.58 -16.61 -10.21
N MET A 355 -4.25 -16.46 -10.38
CA MET A 355 -3.54 -15.25 -9.93
C MET A 355 -3.92 -14.02 -10.75
N ASP A 356 -4.13 -14.15 -12.06
CA ASP A 356 -4.65 -13.05 -12.89
C ASP A 356 -6.06 -12.63 -12.44
N LEU A 357 -6.94 -13.58 -12.09
CA LEU A 357 -8.30 -13.30 -11.61
C LEU A 357 -8.31 -12.67 -10.21
N TYR A 358 -7.47 -13.16 -9.30
CA TYR A 358 -7.25 -12.54 -7.99
C TYR A 358 -6.67 -11.12 -8.12
N ASN A 359 -5.80 -10.86 -9.10
CA ASN A 359 -5.32 -9.50 -9.40
C ASN A 359 -6.44 -8.58 -9.92
N LEU A 360 -7.44 -9.09 -10.66
CA LEU A 360 -8.64 -8.31 -11.00
C LEU A 360 -9.53 -8.04 -9.77
N TYR A 361 -9.70 -9.02 -8.88
CA TYR A 361 -10.46 -8.86 -7.63
C TYR A 361 -9.88 -7.77 -6.71
N ILE A 362 -8.57 -7.80 -6.43
CA ILE A 362 -7.97 -6.81 -5.53
C ILE A 362 -7.92 -5.40 -6.15
N ILE A 363 -7.77 -5.27 -7.48
CA ILE A 363 -7.85 -3.97 -8.17
C ILE A 363 -9.31 -3.49 -8.31
N ALA A 364 -10.30 -4.38 -8.35
CA ALA A 364 -11.71 -3.97 -8.35
C ALA A 364 -12.11 -3.21 -7.07
N ALA A 365 -11.50 -3.54 -5.92
CA ALA A 365 -11.66 -2.81 -4.67
C ALA A 365 -11.04 -1.39 -4.72
N ASP A 366 -9.94 -1.21 -5.44
CA ASP A 366 -9.28 0.08 -5.69
C ASP A 366 -10.03 0.97 -6.72
N MET A 367 -10.97 0.40 -7.49
CA MET A 367 -11.73 1.05 -8.56
C MET A 367 -13.23 1.18 -8.25
N GLU A 368 -13.59 1.22 -6.96
CA GLU A 368 -14.98 1.31 -6.49
C GLU A 368 -15.73 2.55 -7.04
N GLN A 369 -15.05 3.68 -7.22
CA GLN A 369 -15.66 4.91 -7.74
C GLN A 369 -15.96 4.83 -9.24
N GLU A 370 -15.20 4.01 -9.98
CA GLU A 370 -15.38 3.76 -11.41
C GLU A 370 -16.37 2.62 -11.67
N ASN A 371 -16.63 1.76 -10.67
CA ASN A 371 -17.54 0.61 -10.72
C ASN A 371 -19.02 1.02 -10.75
N THR A 372 -19.42 1.78 -11.78
CA THR A 372 -20.75 2.41 -11.86
C THR A 372 -21.33 2.41 -13.29
N GLY A 373 -22.64 2.64 -13.40
CA GLY A 373 -23.32 2.87 -14.66
C GLY A 373 -23.28 1.68 -15.62
N SER A 374 -22.69 1.86 -16.80
CA SER A 374 -22.61 0.84 -17.86
C SER A 374 -21.38 -0.08 -17.75
N HIS A 375 -20.51 0.12 -16.76
CA HIS A 375 -19.25 -0.62 -16.62
C HIS A 375 -19.09 -1.21 -15.20
N THR A 376 -20.21 -1.65 -14.60
CA THR A 376 -20.19 -2.34 -13.31
C THR A 376 -19.56 -3.73 -13.41
N PHE A 377 -18.69 -4.06 -12.47
CA PHE A 377 -18.08 -5.38 -12.30
C PHE A 377 -18.20 -5.88 -10.86
N ASN A 378 -18.31 -7.19 -10.68
CA ASN A 378 -18.49 -7.85 -9.39
C ASN A 378 -17.54 -9.06 -9.25
N PHE A 379 -16.23 -8.80 -9.19
CA PHE A 379 -15.22 -9.86 -8.93
C PHE A 379 -15.31 -10.42 -7.51
N ASP A 380 -15.88 -9.64 -6.59
CA ASP A 380 -16.23 -10.02 -5.22
C ASP A 380 -16.98 -11.36 -5.14
N GLN A 381 -17.78 -11.72 -6.15
CA GLN A 381 -18.57 -12.95 -6.16
C GLN A 381 -17.72 -14.24 -6.10
N TYR A 382 -16.51 -14.23 -6.68
CA TYR A 382 -15.67 -15.42 -6.82
C TYR A 382 -14.88 -15.77 -5.56
N PHE A 383 -14.87 -14.86 -4.58
CA PHE A 383 -14.08 -14.94 -3.34
C PHE A 383 -14.96 -14.86 -2.07
N GLN A 384 -16.22 -15.32 -2.18
CA GLN A 384 -17.20 -15.29 -1.10
C GLN A 384 -17.51 -16.66 -0.50
N GLY A 385 -18.03 -16.65 0.75
CA GLY A 385 -18.43 -17.87 1.46
C GLY A 385 -17.24 -18.81 1.66
N GLN A 386 -17.34 -20.03 1.15
CA GLN A 386 -16.25 -21.01 1.21
C GLN A 386 -14.99 -20.56 0.43
N HIS A 387 -15.15 -19.72 -0.61
CA HIS A 387 -14.06 -19.30 -1.50
C HIS A 387 -13.25 -18.09 -1.00
N ALA A 388 -13.54 -17.58 0.20
CA ALA A 388 -12.76 -16.52 0.84
C ALA A 388 -11.38 -17.01 1.35
N GLN A 389 -11.22 -18.32 1.57
CA GLN A 389 -9.96 -18.91 2.02
C GLN A 389 -8.91 -18.97 0.89
N GLU A 390 -9.35 -19.11 -0.36
CA GLU A 390 -8.52 -19.04 -1.55
C GLU A 390 -7.90 -17.65 -1.71
N ALA A 391 -8.66 -16.58 -1.42
CA ALA A 391 -8.12 -15.21 -1.37
C ALA A 391 -6.99 -15.07 -0.34
N LYS A 392 -7.07 -15.71 0.84
CA LYS A 392 -5.96 -15.74 1.83
C LYS A 392 -4.70 -16.38 1.24
N THR A 393 -4.84 -17.48 0.49
CA THR A 393 -3.71 -18.18 -0.14
C THR A 393 -3.05 -17.33 -1.22
N PHE A 394 -3.82 -16.69 -2.11
CA PHE A 394 -3.25 -15.79 -3.12
C PHE A 394 -2.68 -14.49 -2.53
N ALA A 395 -3.26 -13.97 -1.44
CA ALA A 395 -2.73 -12.84 -0.69
C ALA A 395 -1.38 -13.17 -0.04
N TRP A 396 -1.25 -14.34 0.59
CA TRP A 396 0.03 -14.82 1.11
C TRP A 396 1.09 -14.94 -0.01
N SER A 397 0.71 -15.44 -1.19
CA SER A 397 1.64 -15.54 -2.33
C SER A 397 2.15 -14.17 -2.81
N LEU A 398 1.29 -13.17 -2.96
CA LEU A 398 1.75 -11.80 -3.30
C LEU A 398 2.52 -11.14 -2.15
N ASP A 399 2.09 -11.37 -0.90
CA ASP A 399 2.76 -10.83 0.27
C ASP A 399 4.15 -11.45 0.47
N ALA A 400 4.39 -12.69 0.03
CA ALA A 400 5.70 -13.32 0.10
C ALA A 400 6.70 -12.67 -0.86
N GLU A 401 6.29 -12.37 -2.11
CA GLU A 401 7.09 -11.59 -3.08
C GLU A 401 7.42 -10.19 -2.51
N ASP A 402 6.41 -9.48 -1.99
CA ASP A 402 6.63 -8.16 -1.39
C ASP A 402 7.52 -8.23 -0.12
N PHE A 403 7.39 -9.28 0.70
CA PHE A 403 8.20 -9.51 1.90
C PHE A 403 9.66 -9.84 1.59
N TYR A 404 9.93 -10.72 0.62
CA TYR A 404 11.27 -11.21 0.31
C TYR A 404 12.07 -10.25 -0.60
N GLU A 405 11.46 -9.63 -1.62
CA GLU A 405 12.16 -8.69 -2.50
C GLU A 405 12.35 -7.29 -1.89
N LYS A 406 11.36 -6.79 -1.13
CA LYS A 406 11.29 -5.37 -0.72
C LYS A 406 11.18 -5.17 0.80
N GLY A 407 10.72 -6.20 1.52
CA GLY A 407 10.44 -6.18 2.97
C GLY A 407 11.62 -6.58 3.87
N PRO A 408 11.32 -7.04 5.10
CA PRO A 408 12.33 -7.52 6.05
C PRO A 408 13.19 -8.68 5.51
N GLY A 409 12.67 -9.47 4.57
CA GLY A 409 13.40 -10.55 3.92
C GLY A 409 13.84 -11.69 4.85
N ARG A 410 14.87 -12.44 4.43
CA ARG A 410 15.45 -13.52 5.24
C ARG A 410 16.29 -12.97 6.40
N ALA A 411 16.44 -13.74 7.47
CA ALA A 411 17.26 -13.36 8.61
C ALA A 411 18.75 -13.23 8.24
N GLY A 412 19.40 -12.14 8.66
CA GLY A 412 20.85 -11.93 8.51
C GLY A 412 21.31 -11.21 7.23
N GLN A 413 20.38 -10.72 6.41
CA GLN A 413 20.61 -9.81 5.28
C GLN A 413 19.89 -8.47 5.56
N ASP A 414 20.30 -7.37 4.93
CA ASP A 414 19.59 -6.07 5.04
C ASP A 414 19.42 -5.33 3.69
N GLU A 415 19.96 -5.91 2.62
CA GLU A 415 20.00 -5.38 1.26
C GLU A 415 18.63 -4.97 0.71
N THR A 416 17.56 -5.65 1.13
CA THR A 416 16.18 -5.40 0.70
C THR A 416 15.61 -4.09 1.24
N TYR A 417 16.08 -3.61 2.40
CA TYR A 417 15.53 -2.43 3.08
C TYR A 417 16.52 -1.31 3.39
N ARG A 418 17.83 -1.59 3.50
CA ARG A 418 18.88 -0.55 3.62
C ARG A 418 18.94 0.38 2.39
N ILE A 419 18.28 0.02 1.30
CA ILE A 419 18.02 0.93 0.16
C ILE A 419 17.27 2.19 0.55
N ALA A 420 16.41 2.16 1.58
CA ALA A 420 15.62 3.30 2.03
C ALA A 420 16.41 4.32 2.87
N GLN A 421 17.69 4.05 3.18
CA GLN A 421 18.55 4.96 3.95
C GLN A 421 18.56 6.43 3.46
N PRO A 422 18.60 6.74 2.14
CA PRO A 422 18.56 8.12 1.66
C PRO A 422 17.27 8.88 2.02
N LEU A 423 16.16 8.16 2.22
CA LEU A 423 14.90 8.76 2.67
C LEU A 423 14.92 9.07 4.17
N LEU A 424 15.48 8.16 4.98
CA LEU A 424 15.69 8.40 6.41
C LEU A 424 16.65 9.58 6.66
N ASP A 425 17.72 9.65 5.88
CA ASP A 425 18.65 10.78 5.92
C ASP A 425 18.00 12.10 5.43
N ASP A 426 17.08 12.06 4.46
CA ASP A 426 16.35 13.23 3.99
C ASP A 426 15.30 13.75 4.98
N PHE A 427 14.62 12.86 5.74
CA PHE A 427 13.78 13.28 6.88
C PHE A 427 14.61 14.07 7.90
N PHE A 428 15.70 13.49 8.42
CA PHE A 428 16.58 14.19 9.36
C PHE A 428 17.16 15.50 8.79
N ASN A 429 17.59 15.51 7.53
CA ASN A 429 18.10 16.72 6.87
C ASN A 429 17.00 17.79 6.71
N ALA A 430 15.75 17.41 6.48
CA ALA A 430 14.64 18.35 6.42
C ALA A 430 14.36 18.99 7.78
N ILE A 431 14.41 18.22 8.87
CA ILE A 431 14.33 18.75 10.25
C ILE A 431 15.50 19.69 10.55
N ASP A 432 16.75 19.26 10.29
CA ASP A 432 17.98 20.03 10.52
C ASP A 432 17.98 21.38 9.77
N THR A 433 17.30 21.46 8.62
CA THR A 433 17.40 22.62 7.70
C THR A 433 16.14 23.46 7.59
N ARG A 434 15.02 23.07 8.21
CA ARG A 434 13.69 23.73 8.17
C ARG A 434 13.74 25.27 8.26
N GLU A 435 14.49 25.82 9.21
CA GLU A 435 14.60 27.25 9.48
C GLU A 435 15.36 27.98 8.37
N ARG A 436 16.52 27.44 7.98
CA ARG A 436 17.34 27.96 6.86
C ARG A 436 16.61 27.85 5.51
N ALA A 437 15.78 26.82 5.34
CA ALA A 437 14.96 26.62 4.15
C ALA A 437 13.72 27.53 4.14
N GLY A 438 13.29 28.07 5.29
CA GLY A 438 12.03 28.81 5.40
C GLY A 438 10.83 27.89 5.11
N THR A 439 10.83 26.68 5.67
CA THR A 439 9.88 25.61 5.36
C THR A 439 9.17 25.14 6.62
N ALA A 440 7.84 25.13 6.61
CA ALA A 440 6.98 24.63 7.69
C ALA A 440 6.57 23.17 7.51
N ALA A 441 6.59 22.63 6.27
CA ALA A 441 6.37 21.20 6.04
C ALA A 441 7.02 20.67 4.75
N THR A 442 7.32 19.36 4.72
CA THR A 442 7.71 18.64 3.49
C THR A 442 6.85 17.39 3.27
N PHE A 443 6.11 17.34 2.17
CA PHE A 443 5.22 16.23 1.82
C PHE A 443 5.72 15.50 0.58
N ARG A 444 6.01 14.20 0.70
CA ARG A 444 6.68 13.39 -0.33
C ARG A 444 5.77 12.27 -0.86
N PHE A 445 5.70 12.08 -2.18
CA PHE A 445 4.81 11.10 -2.81
C PHE A 445 5.56 10.07 -3.68
N ALA A 446 5.30 8.78 -3.42
CA ALA A 446 6.12 7.66 -3.88
C ALA A 446 5.32 6.33 -4.00
N HIS A 447 5.96 5.19 -3.73
CA HIS A 447 5.47 3.85 -4.11
C HIS A 447 5.47 2.84 -2.95
N ALA A 448 4.90 1.66 -3.18
CA ALA A 448 5.00 0.53 -2.24
C ALA A 448 6.48 0.11 -2.07
N GLU A 449 7.25 0.11 -3.15
CA GLU A 449 8.71 -0.10 -3.13
C GLU A 449 9.50 1.04 -2.45
N THR A 450 8.80 2.08 -1.95
CA THR A 450 9.37 3.12 -1.07
C THR A 450 8.94 2.89 0.38
N ILE A 451 7.65 2.66 0.63
CA ILE A 451 7.10 2.46 1.98
C ILE A 451 7.55 1.14 2.62
N ILE A 452 7.52 0.01 1.90
CA ILE A 452 7.88 -1.31 2.44
C ILE A 452 9.33 -1.32 3.01
N PRO A 453 10.37 -0.93 2.25
CA PRO A 453 11.73 -0.92 2.78
C PRO A 453 11.94 0.17 3.85
N PHE A 454 11.25 1.32 3.78
CA PHE A 454 11.32 2.33 4.84
C PHE A 454 10.72 1.83 6.16
N ALA A 455 9.59 1.10 6.10
CA ALA A 455 8.98 0.46 7.26
C ALA A 455 9.86 -0.66 7.86
N ALA A 456 10.55 -1.43 7.02
CA ALA A 456 11.49 -2.48 7.45
C ALA A 456 12.82 -1.92 7.97
N LEU A 457 13.25 -0.73 7.51
CA LEU A 457 14.39 0.00 8.07
C LEU A 457 14.07 0.58 9.45
N LEU A 458 12.93 1.26 9.59
CA LEU A 458 12.45 1.85 10.86
C LEU A 458 11.92 0.83 11.89
N LYS A 459 11.75 -0.45 11.49
CA LYS A 459 11.11 -1.51 12.28
C LYS A 459 9.70 -1.14 12.74
N LEU A 460 8.90 -0.58 11.83
CA LEU A 460 7.48 -0.25 12.08
C LEU A 460 6.63 -1.52 12.29
N PRO A 461 5.44 -1.42 12.92
CA PRO A 461 4.54 -2.55 13.12
C PRO A 461 4.28 -3.38 11.86
N GLY A 462 4.48 -4.69 11.97
CA GLY A 462 4.41 -5.66 10.87
C GLY A 462 5.75 -5.88 10.17
N SER A 463 6.68 -4.93 10.25
CA SER A 463 7.96 -4.95 9.52
C SER A 463 9.20 -5.20 10.40
N GLN A 464 9.01 -5.71 11.62
CA GLN A 464 10.12 -6.00 12.53
C GLN A 464 10.81 -7.35 12.26
N GLN A 465 10.06 -8.37 11.84
CA GLN A 465 10.50 -9.77 11.84
C GLN A 465 11.01 -10.23 10.46
N GLN A 466 12.30 -10.58 10.38
CA GLN A 466 12.87 -11.32 9.24
C GLN A 466 12.52 -12.82 9.33
N ALA A 467 12.50 -13.51 8.20
CA ALA A 467 12.19 -14.94 8.16
C ALA A 467 13.46 -15.82 8.29
N SER A 468 13.52 -16.67 9.30
CA SER A 468 14.57 -17.71 9.49
C SER A 468 14.19 -19.06 8.85
N GLU A 469 12.97 -19.16 8.36
CA GLU A 469 12.36 -20.30 7.66
C GLU A 469 11.46 -19.75 6.53
N LEU A 470 10.58 -20.56 5.94
CA LEU A 470 9.64 -20.05 4.94
C LEU A 470 8.64 -19.09 5.59
N TYR A 471 8.43 -17.92 4.98
CA TYR A 471 7.46 -16.92 5.41
C TYR A 471 6.04 -17.46 5.24
N THR A 472 5.27 -17.47 6.32
CA THR A 472 3.84 -17.80 6.31
C THR A 472 3.05 -16.76 7.11
N TYR A 473 1.75 -16.70 6.87
CA TYR A 473 0.86 -15.86 7.68
C TYR A 473 0.81 -16.31 9.15
N GLU A 474 1.10 -17.58 9.42
CA GLU A 474 1.06 -18.20 10.74
C GLU A 474 2.34 -17.98 11.56
N ASN A 475 3.50 -17.75 10.93
CA ASN A 475 4.79 -17.53 11.63
C ASN A 475 5.32 -16.09 11.61
N ASN A 476 4.78 -15.20 10.78
CA ASN A 476 5.27 -13.83 10.62
C ASN A 476 4.10 -12.80 10.61
N PRO A 477 4.22 -11.63 11.29
CA PRO A 477 3.17 -10.61 11.34
C PRO A 477 3.07 -9.71 10.10
N TRP A 478 4.02 -9.77 9.15
CA TRP A 478 4.02 -8.91 7.96
C TRP A 478 2.79 -9.18 7.09
N ARG A 479 2.11 -8.14 6.61
CA ARG A 479 1.00 -8.21 5.66
C ARG A 479 1.04 -7.01 4.73
N GLY A 480 0.76 -7.21 3.45
CA GLY A 480 0.66 -6.12 2.50
C GLY A 480 -0.44 -5.13 2.89
N GLU A 481 -1.58 -5.63 3.37
CA GLU A 481 -2.77 -4.83 3.71
C GLU A 481 -2.59 -3.86 4.90
N SER A 482 -1.62 -4.12 5.79
CA SER A 482 -1.35 -3.27 6.97
C SER A 482 -0.02 -2.50 6.89
N VAL A 483 1.00 -3.08 6.26
CA VAL A 483 2.30 -2.43 6.04
C VAL A 483 2.24 -1.46 4.86
N THR A 484 1.52 -1.80 3.81
CA THR A 484 1.43 -1.00 2.59
C THR A 484 0.05 -1.13 1.92
N PRO A 485 -1.04 -0.67 2.56
CA PRO A 485 -2.26 -0.35 1.83
C PRO A 485 -1.99 0.71 0.74
N MET A 486 -2.97 0.98 -0.12
CA MET A 486 -2.96 2.20 -0.93
C MET A 486 -2.92 3.44 -0.04
N ALA A 487 -2.31 4.54 -0.51
CA ALA A 487 -2.04 5.76 0.26
C ALA A 487 -1.31 5.57 1.62
N ALA A 488 -0.66 4.41 1.84
CA ALA A 488 0.13 4.14 3.04
C ALA A 488 1.17 5.23 3.29
N ASN A 489 1.28 5.72 4.53
CA ASN A 489 2.03 6.92 4.83
C ASN A 489 2.74 6.87 6.19
N VAL A 490 3.93 7.48 6.27
CA VAL A 490 4.65 7.78 7.50
C VAL A 490 4.73 9.29 7.63
N GLN A 491 4.41 9.82 8.81
CA GLN A 491 4.38 11.26 9.08
C GLN A 491 5.11 11.56 10.38
N TRP A 492 5.99 12.57 10.39
CA TRP A 492 6.74 12.99 11.58
C TRP A 492 6.37 14.44 11.94
N ASP A 493 5.95 14.65 13.19
CA ASP A 493 5.64 15.98 13.73
C ASP A 493 6.78 16.43 14.65
N VAL A 494 7.24 17.67 14.48
CA VAL A 494 8.43 18.20 15.16
C VAL A 494 8.08 19.43 15.99
N VAL A 495 8.31 19.31 17.29
CA VAL A 495 8.10 20.39 18.27
C VAL A 495 9.43 20.90 18.81
N VAL A 496 9.50 22.20 19.10
CA VAL A 496 10.69 22.87 19.64
C VAL A 496 10.34 23.67 20.90
N ARG A 497 11.35 24.00 21.70
CA ARG A 497 11.23 24.83 22.89
C ARG A 497 12.23 25.98 22.82
N ASP A 498 11.77 27.19 23.06
CA ASP A 498 12.62 28.38 23.02
C ASP A 498 13.63 28.43 24.17
N GLY A 499 14.78 29.06 23.91
CA GLY A 499 15.86 29.25 24.88
C GLY A 499 16.88 28.10 24.89
N THR A 500 17.56 27.93 26.02
CA THR A 500 18.67 26.99 26.19
C THR A 500 18.56 26.17 27.47
N ASP A 501 19.14 24.98 27.46
CA ASP A 501 19.33 24.13 28.63
C ASP A 501 20.34 24.71 29.64
N VAL A 502 20.57 23.96 30.73
CA VAL A 502 21.52 24.31 31.80
C VAL A 502 22.99 24.35 31.37
N SER A 503 23.32 23.81 30.20
CA SER A 503 24.66 23.88 29.58
C SER A 503 24.79 25.04 28.57
N GLY A 504 23.72 25.80 28.35
CA GLY A 504 23.66 26.90 27.39
C GLY A 504 23.48 26.45 25.94
N GLN A 505 23.08 25.20 25.69
CA GLN A 505 22.76 24.69 24.34
C GLN A 505 21.27 24.84 24.05
N PRO A 506 20.84 25.09 22.79
CA PRO A 506 19.43 25.07 22.43
C PRO A 506 18.75 23.74 22.78
N TYR A 507 17.52 23.81 23.29
CA TYR A 507 16.72 22.60 23.55
C TYR A 507 16.57 21.78 22.27
N GLN A 508 16.73 20.46 22.39
CA GLN A 508 16.62 19.57 21.24
C GLN A 508 15.18 19.52 20.70
N PRO A 509 14.97 19.53 19.38
CA PRO A 509 13.67 19.23 18.80
C PRO A 509 13.19 17.85 19.25
N LEU A 510 11.88 17.71 19.47
CA LEU A 510 11.24 16.43 19.75
C LEU A 510 10.38 16.01 18.56
N VAL A 511 10.39 14.72 18.26
CA VAL A 511 9.69 14.12 17.11
C VAL A 511 8.67 13.10 17.60
N ARG A 512 7.47 13.13 17.02
CA ARG A 512 6.42 12.11 17.13
C ARG A 512 6.19 11.49 15.76
N MET A 513 5.92 10.18 15.70
CA MET A 513 5.60 9.48 14.45
C MET A 513 4.14 9.01 14.38
N LEU A 514 3.51 9.25 13.24
CA LEU A 514 2.30 8.57 12.79
C LEU A 514 2.62 7.61 11.64
N TYR A 515 1.96 6.46 11.62
CA TYR A 515 2.02 5.47 10.54
C TYR A 515 0.61 5.08 10.14
N ASN A 516 0.25 5.30 8.88
CA ASN A 516 -1.11 5.26 8.37
C ASN A 516 -2.06 6.09 9.27
N GLU A 517 -1.64 7.33 9.58
CA GLU A 517 -2.29 8.29 10.50
C GLU A 517 -2.52 7.81 11.96
N LYS A 518 -2.11 6.59 12.31
CA LYS A 518 -2.10 6.09 13.70
C LYS A 518 -0.79 6.47 14.39
N GLU A 519 -0.88 7.05 15.58
CA GLU A 519 0.31 7.31 16.41
C GLU A 519 0.94 6.02 16.93
N ILE A 520 2.26 5.95 16.85
CA ILE A 520 3.09 4.85 17.31
C ILE A 520 4.38 5.38 17.93
N GLY A 521 4.98 4.60 18.84
CA GLY A 521 6.38 4.81 19.21
C GLY A 521 7.32 4.51 18.04
N PHE A 522 8.54 5.02 18.14
CA PHE A 522 9.67 4.46 17.40
C PHE A 522 10.03 3.08 17.99
N ASN A 523 10.85 2.30 17.27
CA ASN A 523 11.16 0.94 17.69
C ASN A 523 12.02 0.88 18.98
N ASP A 524 12.08 -0.31 19.58
CA ASP A 524 12.60 -0.53 20.94
C ASP A 524 14.11 -0.23 21.14
N SER A 525 14.87 0.13 20.08
CA SER A 525 16.23 0.68 20.24
C SER A 525 16.25 2.17 20.60
N CYS A 526 15.11 2.86 20.49
CA CYS A 526 14.96 4.30 20.72
C CYS A 526 14.32 4.58 22.09
N THR A 527 14.88 5.52 22.83
CA THR A 527 14.39 5.93 24.15
C THR A 527 13.44 7.14 24.06
N PRO A 528 12.15 7.03 24.45
CA PRO A 528 11.26 8.18 24.48
C PRO A 528 11.62 9.14 25.63
N ILE A 529 11.15 10.39 25.55
CA ILE A 529 11.44 11.45 26.54
C ILE A 529 11.07 11.11 27.99
N ALA A 530 10.09 10.23 28.17
CA ALA A 530 9.51 9.80 29.44
C ALA A 530 8.80 8.45 29.22
N ASP A 531 8.55 7.70 30.29
CA ASP A 531 7.88 6.40 30.18
C ASP A 531 6.43 6.58 29.70
N GLY A 532 6.04 5.75 28.71
CA GLY A 532 4.73 5.87 28.05
C GLY A 532 4.61 7.03 27.05
N SER A 533 5.66 7.84 26.84
CA SER A 533 5.66 8.89 25.82
C SER A 533 5.97 8.35 24.42
N THR A 534 5.40 8.99 23.41
CA THR A 534 5.60 8.77 21.97
C THR A 534 6.48 9.86 21.32
N TRP A 535 6.98 10.81 22.13
CA TRP A 535 7.92 11.84 21.71
C TRP A 535 9.37 11.43 22.01
N TYR A 536 10.28 11.73 21.08
CA TYR A 536 11.70 11.35 21.16
C TYR A 536 12.57 12.56 20.80
N LYS A 537 13.69 12.78 21.49
CA LYS A 537 14.67 13.81 21.09
C LYS A 537 15.26 13.46 19.72
N GLU A 538 15.37 14.43 18.82
CA GLU A 538 15.92 14.22 17.47
C GLU A 538 17.34 13.63 17.50
N SER A 539 18.15 14.02 18.49
CA SER A 539 19.48 13.46 18.77
C SER A 539 19.47 11.97 19.11
N GLU A 540 18.43 11.49 19.80
CA GLU A 540 18.25 10.06 20.09
C GLU A 540 17.85 9.30 18.81
N LEU A 541 16.91 9.84 18.02
CA LEU A 541 16.50 9.21 16.76
C LEU A 541 17.67 9.09 15.76
N LYS A 542 18.53 10.12 15.68
CA LYS A 542 19.78 10.05 14.90
C LYS A 542 20.75 8.98 15.42
N SER A 543 20.67 8.61 16.69
CA SER A 543 21.46 7.54 17.31
C SER A 543 20.86 6.15 17.10
N CYS A 544 19.62 5.92 17.54
CA CYS A 544 18.99 4.60 17.53
C CYS A 544 18.63 4.09 16.12
N LEU A 545 18.34 4.98 15.16
CA LEU A 545 18.00 4.61 13.78
C LEU A 545 19.19 4.62 12.83
N ASN A 546 20.13 5.56 13.02
CA ASN A 546 21.23 5.84 12.10
C ASN A 546 22.62 5.52 12.66
N GLY A 547 22.73 5.00 13.89
CA GLY A 547 23.99 4.63 14.54
C GLY A 547 24.91 5.82 14.88
N LYS A 548 24.43 7.07 14.78
CA LYS A 548 25.24 8.27 15.08
C LYS A 548 25.30 8.47 16.59
N GLY A 549 26.39 8.06 17.22
CA GLY A 549 26.54 8.12 18.68
C GLY A 549 26.24 9.50 19.26
N THR A 550 25.32 9.56 20.23
CA THR A 550 24.91 10.77 20.95
C THR A 550 25.55 10.83 22.35
N THR A 551 25.77 12.04 22.85
CA THR A 551 26.09 12.32 24.27
C THR A 551 24.96 13.06 24.99
N VAL A 552 23.85 13.32 24.30
CA VAL A 552 22.65 13.97 24.85
C VAL A 552 21.74 12.90 25.45
N ASP A 553 21.30 13.09 26.70
CA ASP A 553 20.31 12.22 27.34
C ASP A 553 18.98 12.31 26.58
N ALA A 554 18.44 11.14 26.20
CA ALA A 554 17.17 11.01 25.50
C ALA A 554 15.96 11.41 26.36
N ARG A 555 16.06 11.26 27.69
CA ARG A 555 15.01 11.68 28.64
C ARG A 555 14.97 13.20 28.77
N LEU A 556 13.79 13.74 29.07
CA LEU A 556 13.68 15.13 29.53
C LEU A 556 13.97 15.19 31.03
N THR A 557 14.81 16.13 31.44
CA THR A 557 14.97 16.47 32.86
C THR A 557 13.71 17.17 33.41
N ASP A 558 13.59 17.28 34.73
CA ASP A 558 12.45 17.96 35.37
C ASP A 558 12.35 19.46 34.95
N GLU A 559 13.49 20.09 34.67
CA GLU A 559 13.57 21.46 34.15
C GLU A 559 13.18 21.55 32.65
N GLU A 560 13.41 20.48 31.88
CA GLU A 560 12.93 20.34 30.50
C GLU A 560 11.43 20.05 30.45
N GLY A 561 10.89 19.31 31.42
CA GLY A 561 9.46 19.13 31.68
C GLY A 561 8.92 17.79 31.18
N GLN A 562 8.76 16.86 32.12
CA GLN A 562 8.08 15.59 31.87
C GLN A 562 6.60 15.83 31.54
N PRO A 563 5.97 15.01 30.67
CA PRO A 563 4.52 15.01 30.52
C PRO A 563 3.86 14.56 31.83
N GLU A 564 2.75 15.18 32.20
CA GLU A 564 2.03 14.85 33.44
C GLU A 564 1.51 13.41 33.38
N THR A 565 1.86 12.59 34.37
CA THR A 565 1.33 11.23 34.48
C THR A 565 -0.14 11.27 34.96
N PRO A 566 -1.04 10.45 34.39
CA PRO A 566 -2.43 10.38 34.85
C PRO A 566 -2.53 9.93 36.32
N GLY A 567 -2.65 10.91 37.22
CA GLY A 567 -2.69 10.69 38.66
C GLY A 567 -3.89 9.84 39.07
N HIS A 568 -3.64 8.78 39.82
CA HIS A 568 -4.69 7.93 40.38
C HIS A 568 -5.41 8.71 41.49
N GLU A 569 -6.63 9.22 41.24
CA GLU A 569 -7.38 9.98 42.25
C GLU A 569 -7.65 9.14 43.50
N SER A 570 -6.99 9.51 44.60
CA SER A 570 -7.26 8.98 45.93
C SER A 570 -8.48 9.70 46.51
N THR A 571 -9.60 8.99 46.62
CA THR A 571 -10.87 9.51 47.14
C THR A 571 -10.73 10.12 48.53
N PRO A 572 -11.07 11.41 48.74
CA PRO A 572 -11.21 11.98 50.07
C PRO A 572 -12.37 11.35 50.85
N ASP A 573 -12.22 11.25 52.17
CA ASP A 573 -13.24 10.70 53.08
C ASP A 573 -14.42 11.68 53.25
N ASP A 574 -15.66 11.22 53.00
CA ASP A 574 -16.85 12.05 52.96
C ASP A 574 -17.53 12.11 54.34
N SER A 575 -17.22 13.16 55.11
CA SER A 575 -17.89 13.39 56.38
C SER A 575 -18.26 14.86 56.68
N GLN A 576 -19.57 15.03 56.91
CA GLN A 576 -20.25 16.15 57.59
C GLN A 576 -20.56 17.46 56.82
N LYS A 577 -21.79 17.45 56.28
CA LYS A 577 -22.91 18.29 56.79
C LYS A 577 -23.03 19.75 56.29
N ALA A 578 -23.85 19.94 55.26
CA ALA A 578 -24.50 21.22 54.93
C ALA A 578 -25.50 21.67 56.03
N PRO A 579 -25.90 22.96 56.09
CA PRO A 579 -26.98 23.44 55.21
C PRO A 579 -26.89 24.92 54.75
N GLY A 580 -27.62 25.32 53.70
CA GLY A 580 -28.03 26.73 53.53
C GLY A 580 -28.25 27.29 52.11
N ALA A 581 -29.48 27.13 51.60
CA ALA A 581 -30.24 28.06 50.72
C ALA A 581 -29.60 28.78 49.50
N ASN A 582 -30.28 28.58 48.35
CA ASN A 582 -30.75 29.62 47.39
C ASN A 582 -29.71 30.48 46.60
N ASP A 583 -29.96 30.92 45.36
CA ASP A 583 -31.18 30.88 44.51
C ASP A 583 -30.85 30.95 42.99
N ALA A 584 -31.88 31.09 42.14
CA ALA A 584 -31.85 31.61 40.76
C ALA A 584 -31.40 30.70 39.58
N ASN A 585 -32.34 29.89 39.08
CA ASN A 585 -32.94 30.00 37.73
C ASN A 585 -32.04 30.10 36.46
N GLY A 586 -32.19 29.17 35.51
CA GLY A 586 -31.47 29.25 34.21
C GLY A 586 -31.76 28.21 33.11
N GLN A 587 -32.94 27.59 33.03
CA GLN A 587 -33.20 26.64 31.93
C GLN A 587 -33.33 27.33 30.56
N ARG A 588 -32.54 26.88 29.56
CA ARG A 588 -32.97 26.81 28.15
C ARG A 588 -32.21 25.75 27.36
N LYS A 589 -32.94 24.74 26.87
CA LYS A 589 -32.45 23.78 25.87
C LYS A 589 -32.52 24.41 24.48
N HIS A 590 -31.55 24.10 23.61
CA HIS A 590 -31.79 24.00 22.17
C HIS A 590 -31.17 22.71 21.63
N PRO A 591 -31.74 22.09 20.57
CA PRO A 591 -31.47 20.70 20.23
C PRO A 591 -30.37 20.53 19.19
N VAL A 592 -29.63 19.43 19.29
CA VAL A 592 -28.86 18.88 18.18
C VAL A 592 -29.85 18.43 17.09
N LYS A 593 -29.66 18.91 15.86
CA LYS A 593 -30.26 18.30 14.66
C LYS A 593 -29.17 17.51 13.96
N SER A 594 -29.35 16.19 13.85
CA SER A 594 -28.74 15.45 12.75
C SER A 594 -29.46 15.78 11.44
N SER A 595 -28.75 15.68 10.32
CA SER A 595 -29.32 15.80 8.98
C SER A 595 -28.63 14.82 8.04
N ALA A 596 -29.15 13.60 7.97
CA ALA A 596 -28.75 12.64 6.95
C ALA A 596 -29.55 12.90 5.67
N ASN A 597 -28.86 13.38 4.63
CA ASN A 597 -29.20 13.40 3.21
C ASN A 597 -28.03 14.10 2.48
N GLY A 598 -27.57 13.68 1.31
CA GLY A 598 -27.98 12.50 0.54
C GLY A 598 -27.73 12.70 -0.95
N GLY A 599 -26.68 12.07 -1.50
CA GLY A 599 -26.47 11.88 -2.94
C GLY A 599 -26.31 13.15 -3.79
N ASP A 600 -25.14 13.80 -3.72
CA ASP A 600 -24.64 14.63 -4.82
C ASP A 600 -23.38 13.98 -5.41
N ALA A 601 -23.38 13.73 -6.71
CA ALA A 601 -22.27 13.05 -7.38
C ALA A 601 -21.09 14.00 -7.57
N VAL A 602 -19.92 13.66 -7.00
CA VAL A 602 -18.69 14.43 -7.17
C VAL A 602 -18.31 14.47 -8.64
N LYS A 603 -18.49 15.64 -9.27
CA LYS A 603 -18.06 15.87 -10.66
C LYS A 603 -16.54 15.96 -10.71
N LEU A 604 -15.89 14.80 -10.91
CA LEU A 604 -14.48 14.69 -11.28
C LEU A 604 -14.19 15.65 -12.44
N ALA A 605 -13.40 16.69 -12.16
CA ALA A 605 -12.97 17.65 -13.16
C ALA A 605 -11.90 17.00 -14.04
N LYS A 606 -12.31 16.51 -15.23
CA LYS A 606 -11.39 15.90 -16.19
C LYS A 606 -10.29 16.90 -16.58
N THR A 607 -9.09 16.72 -16.06
CA THR A 607 -7.85 17.44 -16.42
C THR A 607 -7.29 16.99 -17.78
N GLY A 608 -8.17 16.81 -18.77
CA GLY A 608 -7.81 16.53 -20.15
C GLY A 608 -7.30 17.79 -20.86
N SER A 609 -6.18 17.65 -21.58
CA SER A 609 -5.52 18.79 -22.25
C SER A 609 -6.43 19.48 -23.28
N ASN A 610 -6.45 20.82 -23.24
CA ASN A 610 -7.32 21.66 -24.07
C ASN A 610 -6.88 21.69 -25.55
N VAL A 611 -7.76 21.27 -26.47
CA VAL A 611 -7.76 21.77 -27.85
C VAL A 611 -9.18 22.10 -28.32
N THR A 612 -9.29 23.32 -28.87
CA THR A 612 -10.45 24.05 -29.40
C THR A 612 -11.51 23.25 -30.17
N PRO A 613 -12.82 23.52 -29.99
CA PRO A 613 -13.88 22.90 -30.80
C PRO A 613 -13.92 23.45 -32.24
N ALA A 614 -13.99 22.55 -33.22
CA ALA A 614 -14.33 22.88 -34.60
C ALA A 614 -15.86 22.97 -34.79
N ILE A 615 -16.32 23.94 -35.59
CA ILE A 615 -17.74 24.24 -35.77
C ILE A 615 -18.46 23.15 -36.58
N VAL A 616 -19.62 22.71 -36.12
CA VAL A 616 -20.52 21.80 -36.84
C VAL A 616 -21.13 22.51 -38.04
N ALA A 617 -20.88 21.99 -39.24
CA ALA A 617 -21.56 22.39 -40.47
C ALA A 617 -22.47 21.25 -40.97
N THR A 618 -23.79 21.41 -40.83
CA THR A 618 -24.77 20.41 -41.26
C THR A 618 -24.97 20.45 -42.78
N VAL A 619 -24.79 19.31 -43.47
CA VAL A 619 -25.19 19.13 -44.87
C VAL A 619 -25.98 17.83 -45.01
N VAL A 620 -27.05 17.87 -45.80
CA VAL A 620 -28.05 16.80 -45.95
C VAL A 620 -27.71 15.85 -47.11
N MET A 621 -28.25 14.64 -47.05
CA MET A 621 -28.12 13.55 -48.02
C MET A 621 -28.29 13.98 -49.50
N VAL A 622 -27.49 13.36 -50.37
CA VAL A 622 -27.93 12.94 -51.72
C VAL A 622 -27.42 11.51 -51.99
N SER A 623 -28.31 10.61 -52.37
CA SER A 623 -27.97 9.26 -52.82
C SER A 623 -27.77 9.22 -54.33
N SER A 624 -26.76 8.52 -54.83
CA SER A 624 -26.66 8.13 -56.24
C SER A 624 -25.72 6.94 -56.43
N ALA A 625 -26.20 5.88 -57.06
CA ALA A 625 -25.39 4.77 -57.56
C ALA A 625 -25.26 4.89 -59.09
N ILE A 626 -24.14 4.44 -59.66
CA ILE A 626 -24.00 4.13 -61.09
C ILE A 626 -22.85 3.13 -61.29
N PHE A 627 -22.90 2.39 -62.41
CA PHE A 627 -22.09 1.21 -62.69
C PHE A 627 -20.69 1.51 -63.25
N GLY A 628 -19.72 0.67 -62.85
CA GLY A 628 -18.85 -0.07 -63.78
C GLY A 628 -17.59 0.64 -64.31
N GLY A 629 -16.58 -0.16 -64.68
CA GLY A 629 -15.36 0.34 -65.34
C GLY A 629 -14.09 -0.50 -65.12
N SER A 630 -14.03 -1.72 -65.63
CA SER A 630 -12.82 -2.56 -65.55
C SER A 630 -11.69 -2.05 -66.45
N TYR A 631 -10.48 -1.86 -65.92
CA TYR A 631 -9.25 -1.80 -66.74
C TYR A 631 -8.04 -2.38 -66.00
N ALA A 632 -7.27 -3.24 -66.68
CA ALA A 632 -6.09 -3.91 -66.12
C ALA A 632 -4.83 -3.64 -66.97
N ARG A 633 -3.70 -3.29 -66.35
CA ARG A 633 -2.40 -3.18 -67.07
C ARG A 633 -1.12 -3.39 -66.23
N ARG A 634 -0.91 -4.63 -65.81
CA ARG A 634 0.33 -5.45 -65.90
C ARG A 634 1.73 -4.75 -65.88
N SER A 635 2.60 -5.22 -64.97
CA SER A 635 4.10 -5.17 -64.96
C SER A 635 4.76 -3.82 -64.59
N ARG A 636 5.99 -3.73 -64.06
CA ARG A 636 7.10 -4.69 -63.74
C ARG A 636 7.58 -4.40 -62.29
N ARG A 637 8.12 -5.28 -61.44
CA ARG A 637 9.11 -6.39 -61.52
C ARG A 637 10.57 -5.94 -61.72
N LYS A 638 11.28 -5.67 -60.61
CA LYS A 638 12.71 -5.92 -60.27
C LYS A 638 13.09 -5.06 -59.04
N ALA A 639 14.03 -5.46 -58.18
CA ALA A 639 14.80 -6.71 -58.12
C ALA A 639 14.58 -7.39 -56.76
#